data_AF-A0AA36G8D3-F1
#
_entry.id   AF-A0AA36G8D3-F1
#
_cell.length_a   1.000
_cell.length_b   1.000
_cell.length_c   1.000
_cell.angle_alpha   90.00
_cell.angle_beta   90.00
_cell.angle_gamma   90.00
#
_symmetry.space_group_name_H-M   'P 1'
#
loop_
_entity.id
_entity.type
_entity.pdbx_description
1 polymer ?
#
loop_
_entity_poly.entity_id
_entity_poly.type
_entity_poly.pdbx_seq_one_letter_code
_entity_poly.pdbx_strand_id
1 'polypeptide(L)'
;MLPTIHQYLCGEDDYKFLPSHWRNSTFATLPHVTECTQHVELSWAPFIFLLVFSPSLLLDLFRSQNGKLRTFTPITLRIYICIVLVFDLTISLLYNLANVIKEEPDAGIYLFGDIPQYLGACAALVFLYASKNRGLVTSGVLFNYWLLCCLCGFTEFRYIISLWWHGVESPAIDQFRFFLYAIGYPLYILELILSCFADLPERNYGGMQSSFLSQITFNWFTPLARLGYKKSLDKDDLWNLNDRDKTWTLLPNFMTYFQPQHKAYQEKRRAAGNSFELKEKEFPSILKPIFQTYKMTFLAAGFYKLIFDLLQFASPHLLKQLITFIQDHNQPVWVGVAIAMTMFIVALLQSMVLHQYFHDMFRLGMNIRSVLTSAVYKKALLLSNNARKNRNVGEIVNLMTVDIQRVQDMTTFVMLFWSAPLQVTLSIYFLWRLLGFSVLVGVLILILMIPLNIWISMKMRTYQQTQMKYKDERLKMMSEILNGVKVLKLYAWEKSMEQMVLEIRMKEIRVLKELAFLNAATTLSWSCAPFLVAVLTFGVYVTVDPVNNVLTPQITFVALTLFNIMRFPLAIFAMIYTQALQCHVSNNRLKGFFAEQEMEPQLLNAKDTSEDAIRIDQGNFTWESSEENPLLKNLSLSIPRGSLVAIVGKVGSGKSSLFSAMLGEMNRVGGHVDIMGNIAYVPQQAWIQNMSLRDNILFNKPFDREFYDRVIECCALKPDLATLPAEDMTEIGEKGINLSGGQKQRISLARSVYSGADILLLDDPLSAVDAHVGKHIFEQVISSDTGVLKHTTRILITHGLHFLKYCDQIVVMKDGRISEKGSYQELMKSQGAFGEFLEEYLVEEAKTRGRSVSFGEDSEDVSELLNEIEKVAPEKRKRIESQISQVHSSTESLNKQPPTPIKRKVSVAPSLSSPKAKEELGKAEKEEVPSNDEKKALLDKEASPVKGKLVEKEGMETGKVKWTVYTVYLAAIGYGIAALFLGVYIFSSVLGVFSNLWLARWSDDAKKIQGDSNGENQTRYRLLVYAGLGVGQACSICAASIIMALGMVRASRILHEGFLENILHSPMSFFDTTPLGRILNRFGKDIKCVDTELPESIGEFLYASGEVLQSFLILIYVLPKASIFYSLLVVGNYFILRPFPTLNIFISAYCACEYFVS
;
A
#
# COMPACT_ATOMS: atom_id res chain seq x y z
N MET A 1 -31.91 0.21 42.20
CA MET A 1 -31.43 1.33 43.05
C MET A 1 -31.94 2.66 42.52
N LEU A 2 -31.55 3.11 41.32
CA LEU A 2 -32.06 4.36 40.73
C LEU A 2 -33.61 4.46 40.65
N PRO A 3 -34.35 3.43 40.18
CA PRO A 3 -35.82 3.51 40.09
C PRO A 3 -36.51 3.62 41.45
N THR A 4 -35.90 3.00 42.46
CA THR A 4 -36.39 2.96 43.84
C THR A 4 -36.13 4.28 44.57
N ILE A 5 -35.00 4.94 44.25
CA ILE A 5 -34.64 6.27 44.73
C ILE A 5 -35.50 7.35 44.04
N HIS A 6 -35.75 7.20 42.74
CA HIS A 6 -36.66 8.07 41.97
C HIS A 6 -38.07 8.05 42.56
N GLN A 7 -38.64 6.86 42.80
CA GLN A 7 -39.96 6.72 43.39
C GLN A 7 -40.05 7.30 44.82
N TYR A 8 -38.95 7.30 45.58
CA TYR A 8 -38.87 7.85 46.93
C TYR A 8 -38.70 9.37 46.96
N LEU A 9 -37.95 9.96 46.02
CA LEU A 9 -37.64 11.39 45.97
C LEU A 9 -38.62 12.22 45.14
N CYS A 10 -39.27 11.62 44.14
CA CYS A 10 -39.96 12.37 43.08
C CYS A 10 -41.48 12.07 42.96
N GLY A 11 -41.99 11.09 43.72
CA GLY A 11 -43.41 10.70 43.69
C GLY A 11 -43.87 10.05 42.38
N GLU A 12 -45.12 9.54 42.34
CA GLU A 12 -45.68 8.84 41.15
C GLU A 12 -46.22 9.79 40.05
N ASP A 13 -46.43 11.08 40.34
CA ASP A 13 -47.20 12.00 39.49
C ASP A 13 -46.39 12.79 38.44
N ASP A 14 -45.07 12.66 38.42
CA ASP A 14 -44.17 13.54 37.65
C ASP A 14 -43.81 13.05 36.23
N TYR A 15 -44.45 11.99 35.72
CA TYR A 15 -44.31 11.63 34.30
C TYR A 15 -45.09 12.54 33.33
N LYS A 16 -45.78 13.57 33.84
CA LYS A 16 -46.43 14.59 33.01
C LYS A 16 -45.42 15.69 32.68
N PHE A 17 -44.98 15.75 31.42
CA PHE A 17 -44.14 16.81 30.85
C PHE A 17 -44.66 18.26 31.00
N LEU A 18 -45.79 18.49 31.69
CA LEU A 18 -46.43 19.80 31.88
C LEU A 18 -47.18 19.85 33.23
N PRO A 19 -46.72 20.65 34.21
CA PRO A 19 -47.55 21.06 35.34
C PRO A 19 -48.78 21.86 34.86
N SER A 20 -49.92 21.67 35.51
CA SER A 20 -51.21 22.29 35.16
C SER A 20 -51.18 23.83 35.13
N HIS A 21 -50.28 24.46 35.89
CA HIS A 21 -50.16 25.92 36.01
C HIS A 21 -49.58 26.63 34.77
N TRP A 22 -48.92 25.91 33.87
CA TRP A 22 -48.25 26.51 32.69
C TRP A 22 -49.06 26.43 31.39
N ARG A 23 -50.24 25.81 31.39
CA ARG A 23 -51.09 25.66 30.20
C ARG A 23 -51.60 26.98 29.58
N ASN A 24 -51.61 28.07 30.34
CA ASN A 24 -52.23 29.34 29.92
C ASN A 24 -51.24 30.49 29.63
N SER A 25 -49.93 30.23 29.62
CA SER A 25 -48.95 31.26 29.26
C SER A 25 -48.43 31.07 27.83
N THR A 26 -48.12 32.17 27.15
CA THR A 26 -47.51 32.25 25.81
C THR A 26 -46.14 31.56 25.69
N PHE A 27 -45.66 30.93 26.77
CA PHE A 27 -44.39 30.20 26.88
C PHE A 27 -44.49 28.70 26.53
N ALA A 28 -45.61 28.23 25.97
CA ALA A 28 -45.81 26.86 25.48
C ALA A 28 -44.85 26.43 24.32
N THR A 29 -43.75 27.15 24.08
CA THR A 29 -42.85 26.98 22.94
C THR A 29 -41.62 26.14 23.24
N LEU A 30 -41.28 25.80 24.50
CA LEU A 30 -40.18 24.88 24.83
C LEU A 30 -40.54 23.88 25.94
N PRO A 31 -40.02 22.63 25.89
CA PRO A 31 -40.34 21.60 26.86
C PRO A 31 -39.69 21.91 28.22
N HIS A 32 -40.47 21.77 29.30
CA HIS A 32 -39.95 21.71 30.66
C HIS A 32 -39.78 20.24 31.06
N VAL A 33 -38.56 19.86 31.38
CA VAL A 33 -38.25 18.56 32.01
C VAL A 33 -38.59 18.69 33.50
N THR A 34 -39.07 17.65 34.17
CA THR A 34 -39.37 17.73 35.61
C THR A 34 -38.11 18.02 36.42
N GLU A 35 -38.26 18.73 37.55
CA GLU A 35 -37.14 19.11 38.41
C GLU A 35 -36.33 17.88 38.87
N CYS A 36 -37.01 16.79 39.19
CA CYS A 36 -36.36 15.53 39.54
C CYS A 36 -35.46 14.98 38.41
N THR A 37 -35.95 14.90 37.17
CA THR A 37 -35.15 14.38 36.05
C THR A 37 -33.98 15.31 35.72
N GLN A 38 -34.15 16.63 35.88
CA GLN A 38 -33.07 17.59 35.68
C GLN A 38 -31.96 17.45 36.72
N HIS A 39 -32.32 17.46 38.01
CA HIS A 39 -31.36 17.54 39.09
C HIS A 39 -30.81 16.17 39.52
N VAL A 40 -31.55 15.08 39.30
CA VAL A 40 -31.14 13.72 39.71
C VAL A 40 -30.75 12.87 38.50
N GLU A 41 -31.60 12.70 37.49
CA GLU A 41 -31.29 11.70 36.44
C GLU A 41 -30.18 12.18 35.49
N LEU A 42 -30.23 13.44 35.06
CA LEU A 42 -29.23 14.01 34.15
C LEU A 42 -27.88 14.26 34.84
N SER A 43 -27.86 14.59 36.13
CA SER A 43 -26.63 14.83 36.89
C SER A 43 -25.83 13.56 37.17
N TRP A 44 -26.49 12.40 37.27
CA TRP A 44 -25.84 11.11 37.48
C TRP A 44 -25.17 10.55 36.21
N ALA A 45 -25.64 10.94 35.02
CA ALA A 45 -25.15 10.38 33.75
C ALA A 45 -23.64 10.61 33.51
N PRO A 46 -23.07 11.82 33.69
CA PRO A 46 -21.62 12.05 33.56
C PRO A 46 -20.80 11.22 34.56
N PHE A 47 -21.26 11.09 35.80
CA PHE A 47 -20.57 10.32 36.84
C PHE A 47 -20.55 8.81 36.51
N ILE A 48 -21.69 8.24 36.11
CA ILE A 48 -21.80 6.84 35.69
C ILE A 48 -20.87 6.59 34.49
N PHE A 49 -20.85 7.50 33.52
CA PHE A 49 -19.94 7.41 32.37
C PHE A 49 -18.47 7.37 32.82
N LEU A 50 -18.05 8.29 33.69
CA LEU A 50 -16.68 8.34 34.17
C LEU A 50 -16.32 7.05 34.94
N LEU A 51 -17.24 6.49 35.72
CA LEU A 51 -17.02 5.25 36.46
C LEU A 51 -16.82 4.06 35.52
N VAL A 52 -17.72 3.89 34.53
CA VAL A 52 -17.69 2.79 33.55
C VAL A 52 -16.41 2.83 32.70
N PHE A 53 -15.97 4.01 32.28
CA PHE A 53 -14.81 4.20 31.41
C PHE A 53 -13.50 4.54 32.15
N SER A 54 -13.51 4.64 33.48
CA SER A 54 -12.28 4.83 34.27
C SER A 54 -11.23 3.71 34.10
N PRO A 55 -11.57 2.42 33.92
CA PRO A 55 -10.55 1.37 33.76
C PRO A 55 -9.73 1.51 32.47
N SER A 56 -10.32 2.02 31.37
CA SER A 56 -9.58 2.24 30.13
C SER A 56 -8.60 3.41 30.29
N LEU A 57 -9.01 4.48 30.95
CA LEU A 57 -8.14 5.61 31.26
C LEU A 57 -6.95 5.19 32.13
N LEU A 58 -7.19 4.32 33.13
CA LEU A 58 -6.12 3.76 33.95
C LEU A 58 -5.13 2.93 33.12
N LEU A 59 -5.63 2.07 32.21
CA LEU A 59 -4.78 1.31 31.29
C LEU A 59 -3.91 2.19 30.40
N ASP A 60 -4.47 3.29 29.88
CA ASP A 60 -3.73 4.27 29.07
C ASP A 60 -2.64 4.97 29.90
N LEU A 61 -2.94 5.32 31.15
CA LEU A 61 -1.96 5.88 32.09
C LEU A 61 -0.83 4.89 32.41
N PHE A 62 -1.13 3.59 32.54
CA PHE A 62 -0.10 2.55 32.75
C PHE A 62 0.76 2.30 31.52
N ARG A 63 0.21 2.47 30.32
CA ARG A 63 0.93 2.26 29.05
C ARG A 63 1.68 3.49 28.55
N SER A 64 1.39 4.68 29.07
CA SER A 64 2.06 5.91 28.67
C SER A 64 3.57 5.83 28.92
N GLN A 65 4.36 6.04 27.88
CA GLN A 65 5.82 6.08 27.91
C GLN A 65 6.37 7.51 27.91
N ASN A 66 5.49 8.52 27.86
CA ASN A 66 5.88 9.92 27.78
C ASN A 66 6.46 10.42 29.12
N GLY A 67 7.38 11.38 29.03
CA GLY A 67 7.78 12.18 30.19
C GLY A 67 6.63 13.04 30.71
N LYS A 68 6.81 13.67 31.89
CA LYS A 68 5.82 14.57 32.48
C LYS A 68 5.38 15.66 31.48
N LEU A 69 4.12 16.09 31.58
CA LEU A 69 3.63 17.21 30.79
C LEU A 69 4.29 18.52 31.24
N ARG A 70 4.61 19.40 30.29
CA ARG A 70 5.22 20.70 30.57
C ARG A 70 4.33 21.52 31.48
N THR A 71 4.95 22.31 32.35
CA THR A 71 4.25 23.10 33.37
C THR A 71 3.29 24.14 32.78
N PHE A 72 3.61 24.72 31.62
CA PHE A 72 2.79 25.71 30.91
C PHE A 72 2.02 25.09 29.73
N THR A 73 1.12 24.15 30.01
CA THR A 73 0.22 23.52 29.04
C THR A 73 -1.24 23.63 29.49
N PRO A 74 -2.24 23.45 28.59
CA PRO A 74 -3.67 23.50 28.94
C PRO A 74 -4.04 22.68 30.18
N ILE A 75 -3.39 21.53 30.41
CA ILE A 75 -3.60 20.68 31.60
C ILE A 75 -3.44 21.42 32.94
N THR A 76 -2.52 22.38 33.05
CA THR A 76 -2.30 23.10 34.31
C THR A 76 -3.48 24.04 34.59
N LEU A 77 -3.98 24.73 33.57
CA LEU A 77 -5.17 25.57 33.69
C LEU A 77 -6.41 24.73 34.01
N ARG A 78 -6.55 23.56 33.37
CA ARG A 78 -7.62 22.59 33.67
C ARG A 78 -7.59 22.13 35.12
N ILE A 79 -6.41 21.74 35.64
CA ILE A 79 -6.29 21.38 37.07
C ILE A 79 -6.77 22.52 37.98
N TYR A 80 -6.40 23.78 37.70
CA TYR A 80 -6.87 24.92 38.50
C TYR A 80 -8.39 25.13 38.39
N ILE A 81 -8.97 25.06 37.19
CA ILE A 81 -10.41 25.19 36.99
C ILE A 81 -11.16 24.05 37.69
N CYS A 82 -10.66 22.82 37.58
CA CYS A 82 -11.24 21.67 38.24
C CYS A 82 -11.17 21.78 39.78
N ILE A 83 -10.10 22.37 40.35
CA ILE A 83 -10.03 22.69 41.79
C ILE A 83 -11.12 23.71 42.18
N VAL A 84 -11.32 24.76 41.37
CA VAL A 84 -12.37 25.77 41.61
C VAL A 84 -13.77 25.13 41.51
N LEU A 85 -14.00 24.25 40.54
CA LEU A 85 -15.25 23.49 40.39
C LEU A 85 -15.51 22.57 41.59
N VAL A 86 -14.48 21.85 42.06
CA VAL A 86 -14.60 21.02 43.27
C VAL A 86 -14.97 21.90 44.47
N PHE A 87 -14.36 23.08 44.61
CA PHE A 87 -14.69 24.02 45.68
C PHE A 87 -16.13 24.54 45.59
N ASP A 88 -16.58 24.96 44.41
CA ASP A 88 -17.96 25.39 44.16
C ASP A 88 -18.98 24.29 44.51
N LEU A 89 -18.75 23.06 44.05
CA LEU A 89 -19.58 21.89 44.36
C LEU A 89 -19.55 21.52 45.86
N THR A 90 -18.42 21.71 46.56
CA THR A 90 -18.38 21.48 48.02
C THR A 90 -19.25 22.48 48.77
N ILE A 91 -19.28 23.73 48.34
CA ILE A 91 -20.14 24.76 48.93
C ILE A 91 -21.62 24.42 48.66
N SER A 92 -21.96 24.02 47.43
CA SER A 92 -23.32 23.57 47.09
C SER A 92 -23.76 22.38 47.93
N LEU A 93 -22.91 21.36 48.05
CA LEU A 93 -23.20 20.15 48.83
C LEU A 93 -23.42 20.46 50.32
N LEU A 94 -22.57 21.31 50.92
CA LEU A 94 -22.71 21.72 52.32
C LEU A 94 -23.95 22.57 52.56
N TYR A 95 -24.29 23.46 51.62
CA TYR A 95 -25.49 24.29 51.68
C TYR A 95 -26.75 23.42 51.62
N ASN A 96 -26.84 22.52 50.66
CA ASN A 96 -28.00 21.63 50.51
C ASN A 96 -28.10 20.62 51.66
N LEU A 97 -26.98 20.14 52.20
CA LEU A 97 -26.97 19.32 53.41
C LEU A 97 -27.52 20.10 54.63
N ALA A 98 -27.11 21.35 54.81
CA ALA A 98 -27.61 22.19 55.89
C ALA A 98 -29.13 22.46 55.76
N ASN A 99 -29.64 22.62 54.54
CA ASN A 99 -31.07 22.84 54.30
C ASN A 99 -31.90 21.56 54.44
N VAL A 100 -31.35 20.38 54.13
CA VAL A 100 -31.98 19.09 54.46
C VAL A 100 -32.08 18.89 55.98
N ILE A 101 -31.03 19.28 56.74
CA ILE A 101 -31.05 19.23 58.21
C ILE A 101 -32.10 20.20 58.80
N LYS A 102 -32.39 21.30 58.09
CA LYS A 102 -33.44 22.27 58.46
C LYS A 102 -34.84 21.85 58.02
N GLU A 103 -35.02 20.65 57.45
CA GLU A 103 -36.29 20.13 56.94
C GLU A 103 -36.96 21.03 55.88
N GLU A 104 -36.16 21.71 55.04
CA GLU A 104 -36.72 22.46 53.91
C GLU A 104 -37.30 21.52 52.83
N PRO A 105 -38.47 21.85 52.26
CA PRO A 105 -39.02 21.10 51.13
C PRO A 105 -38.06 21.17 49.93
N ASP A 106 -38.00 20.09 49.14
CA ASP A 106 -37.21 19.94 47.91
C ASP A 106 -35.68 19.94 48.07
N ALA A 107 -35.12 20.30 49.23
CA ALA A 107 -33.67 20.29 49.49
C ALA A 107 -33.01 18.91 49.31
N GLY A 108 -33.77 17.83 49.52
CA GLY A 108 -33.31 16.46 49.29
C GLY A 108 -33.00 16.17 47.82
N ILE A 109 -33.77 16.70 46.87
CA ILE A 109 -33.60 16.47 45.43
C ILE A 109 -32.26 17.04 44.96
N TYR A 110 -31.92 18.26 45.37
CA TYR A 110 -30.65 18.92 45.06
C TYR A 110 -29.46 18.21 45.71
N LEU A 111 -29.57 17.79 46.97
CA LEU A 111 -28.51 17.05 47.65
C LEU A 111 -28.16 15.73 46.90
N PHE A 112 -29.17 14.98 46.46
CA PHE A 112 -28.96 13.74 45.71
C PHE A 112 -28.40 13.97 44.28
N GLY A 113 -28.60 15.16 43.72
CA GLY A 113 -28.00 15.60 42.46
C GLY A 113 -26.54 16.05 42.59
N ASP A 114 -26.19 16.73 43.69
CA ASP A 114 -24.85 17.30 43.91
C ASP A 114 -23.79 16.24 44.24
N ILE A 115 -24.17 15.16 44.95
CA ILE A 115 -23.27 14.07 45.33
C ILE A 115 -22.48 13.48 44.14
N PRO A 116 -23.12 12.99 43.06
CA PRO A 116 -22.40 12.43 41.91
C PRO A 116 -21.59 13.49 41.15
N GLN A 117 -22.05 14.74 41.10
CA GLN A 117 -21.28 15.83 40.47
C GLN A 117 -19.98 16.09 41.23
N TYR A 118 -20.05 16.18 42.57
CA TYR A 118 -18.89 16.34 43.44
C TYR A 118 -17.92 15.16 43.35
N LEU A 119 -18.43 13.92 43.46
CA LEU A 119 -17.60 12.71 43.34
C LEU A 119 -16.95 12.59 41.96
N GLY A 120 -17.68 12.93 40.90
CA GLY A 120 -17.18 12.97 39.52
C GLY A 120 -16.06 14.00 39.34
N ALA A 121 -16.25 15.22 39.84
CA ALA A 121 -15.25 16.28 39.75
C ALA A 121 -13.97 15.92 40.54
N CYS A 122 -14.10 15.31 41.73
CA CYS A 122 -12.96 14.81 42.50
C CYS A 122 -12.18 13.73 41.73
N ALA A 123 -12.89 12.76 41.12
CA ALA A 123 -12.25 11.73 40.32
C ALA A 123 -11.56 12.32 39.08
N ALA A 124 -12.21 13.27 38.39
CA ALA A 124 -11.64 13.96 37.24
C ALA A 124 -10.36 14.73 37.61
N LEU A 125 -10.33 15.39 38.77
CA LEU A 125 -9.13 16.08 39.28
C LEU A 125 -7.96 15.11 39.49
N VAL A 126 -8.22 13.95 40.11
CA VAL A 126 -7.21 12.88 40.30
C VAL A 126 -6.67 12.40 38.95
N PHE A 127 -7.56 12.18 37.98
CA PHE A 127 -7.15 11.75 36.64
C PHE A 127 -6.38 12.83 35.87
N LEU A 128 -6.73 14.11 35.98
CA LEU A 128 -5.98 15.22 35.39
C LEU A 128 -4.57 15.30 35.98
N TYR A 129 -4.44 15.16 37.29
CA TYR A 129 -3.14 15.15 37.97
C TYR A 129 -2.29 13.92 37.59
N ALA A 130 -2.92 12.74 37.50
CA ALA A 130 -2.25 11.51 37.03
C ALA A 130 -1.78 11.64 35.57
N SER A 131 -2.61 12.24 34.71
CA SER A 131 -2.30 12.49 33.30
C SER A 131 -1.09 13.41 33.15
N LYS A 132 -0.99 14.47 33.97
CA LYS A 132 0.17 15.35 34.03
C LYS A 132 1.46 14.62 34.41
N ASN A 133 1.39 13.77 35.42
CA ASN A 133 2.57 13.05 35.93
C ASN A 133 3.04 11.91 35.03
N ARG A 134 2.13 11.26 34.29
CA ARG A 134 2.41 10.14 33.38
C ARG A 134 2.54 10.56 31.92
N GLY A 135 2.43 11.85 31.59
CA GLY A 135 2.64 12.35 30.23
C GLY A 135 1.52 12.02 29.24
N LEU A 136 0.28 11.81 29.72
CA LEU A 136 -0.85 11.50 28.84
C LEU A 136 -1.31 12.78 28.11
N VAL A 137 -0.98 12.88 26.82
CA VAL A 137 -1.22 14.08 25.98
C VAL A 137 -2.70 14.42 25.78
N THR A 138 -3.56 13.40 25.74
CA THR A 138 -5.01 13.58 25.55
C THR A 138 -5.76 12.40 26.14
N SER A 139 -6.95 12.65 26.68
CA SER A 139 -7.85 11.62 27.21
C SER A 139 -9.24 11.79 26.63
N GLY A 140 -9.70 10.79 25.87
CA GLY A 140 -11.07 10.75 25.35
C GLY A 140 -12.12 10.57 26.46
N VAL A 141 -11.79 9.85 27.53
CA VAL A 141 -12.70 9.64 28.67
C VAL A 141 -12.96 10.97 29.38
N LEU A 142 -11.92 11.75 29.66
CA LEU A 142 -12.06 13.06 30.29
C LEU A 142 -12.78 14.06 29.38
N PHE A 143 -12.48 14.07 28.09
CA PHE A 143 -13.20 14.93 27.13
C PHE A 143 -14.70 14.64 27.10
N ASN A 144 -15.09 13.36 26.99
CA ASN A 144 -16.50 12.96 26.96
C ASN A 144 -17.21 13.21 28.29
N TYR A 145 -16.51 13.06 29.43
CA TYR A 145 -17.04 13.42 30.74
C TYR A 145 -17.43 14.90 30.80
N TRP A 146 -16.51 15.81 30.45
CA TRP A 146 -16.81 17.26 30.44
C TRP A 146 -17.88 17.64 29.40
N LEU A 147 -17.92 16.95 28.26
CA LEU A 147 -18.98 17.11 27.26
C LEU A 147 -20.35 16.72 27.83
N LEU A 148 -20.45 15.58 28.52
CA LEU A 148 -21.68 15.14 29.17
C LEU A 148 -22.09 16.09 30.29
N CYS A 149 -21.17 16.60 31.10
CA CYS A 149 -21.46 17.63 32.10
C CYS A 149 -22.08 18.88 31.47
N CYS A 150 -21.54 19.35 30.33
CA CYS A 150 -22.09 20.51 29.62
C CYS A 150 -23.47 20.25 29.03
N LEU A 151 -23.71 19.05 28.46
CA LEU A 151 -24.98 18.68 27.83
C LEU A 151 -26.09 18.44 28.86
N CYS A 152 -25.82 17.65 29.89
CA CYS A 152 -26.77 17.35 30.95
C CYS A 152 -27.09 18.60 31.78
N GLY A 153 -26.06 19.37 32.17
CA GLY A 153 -26.20 20.58 32.97
C GLY A 153 -26.81 21.78 32.22
N PHE A 154 -26.91 21.74 30.88
CA PHE A 154 -27.54 22.82 30.10
C PHE A 154 -29.02 23.00 30.45
N THR A 155 -29.72 21.88 30.70
CA THR A 155 -31.15 21.89 31.01
C THR A 155 -31.42 22.61 32.34
N GLU A 156 -30.65 22.26 33.36
CA GLU A 156 -30.64 22.87 34.69
C GLU A 156 -30.24 24.35 34.66
N PHE A 157 -29.13 24.69 33.98
CA PHE A 157 -28.68 26.08 33.83
C PHE A 157 -29.72 26.98 33.15
N ARG A 158 -30.35 26.48 32.08
CA ARG A 158 -31.44 27.18 31.39
C ARG A 158 -32.63 27.41 32.31
N TYR A 159 -33.04 26.38 33.07
CA TYR A 159 -34.16 26.47 33.99
C TYR A 159 -33.94 27.59 35.01
N ILE A 160 -32.78 27.57 35.68
CA ILE A 160 -32.37 28.54 36.70
C ILE A 160 -32.31 29.97 36.13
N ILE A 161 -31.76 30.16 34.93
CA ILE A 161 -31.74 31.47 34.26
C ILE A 161 -33.13 31.96 33.88
N SER A 162 -33.98 31.06 33.37
CA SER A 162 -35.33 31.43 32.97
C SER A 162 -36.18 31.86 34.16
N LEU A 163 -35.99 31.23 35.32
CA LEU A 163 -36.68 31.60 36.56
C LEU A 163 -36.25 32.99 37.03
N TRP A 164 -34.94 33.28 36.99
CA TRP A 164 -34.38 34.58 37.39
C TRP A 164 -34.82 35.72 36.47
N TRP A 165 -34.79 35.50 35.14
CA TRP A 165 -35.15 36.53 34.16
C TRP A 165 -36.63 36.91 34.18
N HIS A 166 -37.51 35.95 34.52
CA HIS A 166 -38.95 36.18 34.56
C HIS A 166 -39.48 36.67 35.91
N GLY A 167 -38.61 36.89 36.90
CA GLY A 167 -38.98 37.50 38.18
C GLY A 167 -40.06 36.73 38.94
N VAL A 168 -40.16 35.41 38.70
CA VAL A 168 -41.10 34.56 39.44
C VAL A 168 -40.52 34.40 40.84
N GLU A 169 -41.13 35.06 41.83
CA GLU A 169 -40.89 34.83 43.25
C GLU A 169 -41.35 33.41 43.61
N SER A 170 -40.61 32.40 43.16
CA SER A 170 -40.77 31.03 43.65
C SER A 170 -39.90 30.89 44.90
N PRO A 171 -40.44 30.42 46.04
CA PRO A 171 -39.68 30.18 47.27
C PRO A 171 -38.64 29.04 47.14
N ALA A 172 -38.52 28.39 45.96
CA ALA A 172 -37.72 27.19 45.76
C ALA A 172 -36.25 27.43 45.35
N ILE A 173 -35.89 28.62 44.81
CA ILE A 173 -34.51 28.91 44.38
C ILE A 173 -33.97 30.12 45.14
N ASP A 174 -33.16 29.86 46.17
CA ASP A 174 -32.40 30.88 46.88
C ASP A 174 -31.41 31.59 45.94
N GLN A 175 -31.24 32.91 46.13
CA GLN A 175 -30.23 33.72 45.42
C GLN A 175 -28.84 33.09 45.46
N PHE A 176 -28.51 32.39 46.56
CA PHE A 176 -27.24 31.71 46.75
C PHE A 176 -27.04 30.53 45.77
N ARG A 177 -28.06 29.68 45.57
CA ARG A 177 -28.02 28.56 44.60
C ARG A 177 -27.81 29.10 43.18
N PHE A 178 -28.50 30.17 42.80
CA PHE A 178 -28.33 30.81 41.50
C PHE A 178 -26.86 31.21 41.22
N PHE A 179 -26.18 31.84 42.20
CA PHE A 179 -24.79 32.25 42.01
C PHE A 179 -23.83 31.07 41.84
N LEU A 180 -24.01 29.98 42.58
CA LEU A 180 -23.20 28.77 42.45
C LEU A 180 -23.33 28.16 41.04
N TYR A 181 -24.56 27.93 40.57
CA TYR A 181 -24.79 27.42 39.21
C TYR A 181 -24.35 28.38 38.11
N ALA A 182 -24.49 29.69 38.31
CA ALA A 182 -24.04 30.72 37.37
C ALA A 182 -22.51 30.76 37.22
N ILE A 183 -21.76 30.34 38.25
CA ILE A 183 -20.30 30.23 38.24
C ILE A 183 -19.86 28.84 37.74
N GLY A 184 -20.48 27.77 38.24
CA GLY A 184 -20.11 26.38 37.92
C GLY A 184 -20.30 26.00 36.45
N TYR A 185 -21.43 26.35 35.83
CA TYR A 185 -21.71 25.93 34.45
C TYR A 185 -20.73 26.50 33.40
N PRO A 186 -20.38 27.81 33.41
CA PRO A 186 -19.33 28.34 32.54
C PRO A 186 -17.96 27.68 32.74
N LEU A 187 -17.62 27.24 33.95
CA LEU A 187 -16.36 26.53 34.22
C LEU A 187 -16.36 25.14 33.58
N TYR A 188 -17.49 24.43 33.52
CA TYR A 188 -17.61 23.17 32.75
C TYR A 188 -17.37 23.41 31.25
N ILE A 189 -17.94 24.49 30.69
CA ILE A 189 -17.71 24.86 29.28
C ILE A 189 -16.22 25.18 29.05
N LEU A 190 -15.59 25.90 29.97
CA LEU A 190 -14.18 26.25 29.87
C LEU A 190 -13.28 25.00 29.91
N GLU A 191 -13.57 24.02 30.77
CA GLU A 191 -12.90 22.71 30.77
C GLU A 191 -13.04 21.98 29.43
N LEU A 192 -14.24 21.97 28.87
CA LEU A 192 -14.49 21.34 27.57
C LEU A 192 -13.69 22.03 26.46
N ILE A 193 -13.67 23.37 26.42
CA ILE A 193 -12.90 24.14 25.43
C ILE A 193 -11.40 23.86 25.57
N LEU A 194 -10.87 23.86 26.79
CA LEU A 194 -9.45 23.57 27.02
C LEU A 194 -9.08 22.13 26.66
N SER A 195 -10.01 21.19 26.82
CA SER A 195 -9.85 19.79 26.42
C SER A 195 -9.75 19.60 24.89
N CYS A 196 -10.13 20.61 24.09
CA CYS A 196 -9.97 20.58 22.62
C CYS A 196 -8.52 20.81 22.16
N PHE A 197 -7.64 21.29 23.03
CA PHE A 197 -6.22 21.54 22.72
C PHE A 197 -5.33 20.40 23.24
N ALA A 198 -4.27 20.09 22.50
CA ALA A 198 -3.35 19.01 22.87
C ALA A 198 -2.34 19.47 23.92
N ASP A 199 -2.06 18.63 24.92
CA ASP A 199 -1.01 18.90 25.90
C ASP A 199 0.39 18.51 25.36
N LEU A 200 1.43 19.22 25.79
CA LEU A 200 2.81 18.96 25.34
C LEU A 200 3.67 18.30 26.43
N PRO A 201 4.31 17.14 26.16
CA PRO A 201 5.26 16.52 27.06
C PRO A 201 6.61 17.27 27.08
N GLU A 202 7.34 17.18 28.20
CA GLU A 202 8.68 17.78 28.35
C GLU A 202 9.71 17.14 27.40
N ARG A 203 9.64 15.82 27.23
CA ARG A 203 10.50 15.04 26.33
C ARG A 203 9.64 14.35 25.28
N ASN A 204 9.87 14.67 24.01
CA ASN A 204 9.14 14.09 22.90
C ASN A 204 9.87 12.84 22.40
N TYR A 205 9.27 11.67 22.56
CA TYR A 205 9.82 10.39 22.09
C TYR A 205 9.44 10.07 20.64
N GLY A 206 8.80 11.01 19.93
CA GLY A 206 8.42 10.88 18.53
C GLY A 206 6.95 10.51 18.34
N GLY A 207 6.33 11.10 17.31
CA GLY A 207 4.91 10.92 16.99
C GLY A 207 4.13 12.22 17.01
N MET A 208 2.99 12.22 16.32
CA MET A 208 2.14 13.40 16.19
C MET A 208 1.28 13.62 17.42
N GLN A 209 1.41 14.78 18.06
CA GLN A 209 0.61 15.17 19.23
C GLN A 209 -0.66 15.86 18.76
N SER A 210 -1.82 15.29 19.11
CA SER A 210 -3.13 15.80 18.73
C SER A 210 -4.11 15.59 19.87
N SER A 211 -5.08 16.50 20.00
CA SER A 211 -6.16 16.38 20.97
C SER A 211 -7.17 15.31 20.53
N PHE A 212 -7.97 14.82 21.47
CA PHE A 212 -8.99 13.81 21.18
C PHE A 212 -9.97 14.24 20.09
N LEU A 213 -10.46 15.49 20.14
CA LEU A 213 -11.33 16.03 19.10
C LEU A 213 -10.60 16.08 17.75
N SER A 214 -9.33 16.51 17.74
CA SER A 214 -8.51 16.53 16.53
C SER A 214 -8.29 15.14 15.93
N GLN A 215 -8.22 14.09 16.76
CA GLN A 215 -8.12 12.69 16.32
C GLN A 215 -9.42 12.22 15.66
N ILE A 216 -10.58 12.51 16.27
CA ILE A 216 -11.90 12.15 15.71
C ILE A 216 -12.18 12.89 14.39
N THR A 217 -11.88 14.18 14.32
CA THR A 217 -12.18 15.00 13.14
C THR A 217 -11.04 15.05 12.12
N PHE A 218 -9.94 14.34 12.37
CA PHE A 218 -8.72 14.36 11.55
C PHE A 218 -8.12 15.76 11.31
N ASN A 219 -8.38 16.73 12.21
CA ASN A 219 -7.90 18.11 12.04
C ASN A 219 -6.36 18.22 12.11
N TRP A 220 -5.69 17.21 12.67
CA TRP A 220 -4.23 17.12 12.67
C TRP A 220 -3.65 17.06 11.26
N PHE A 221 -4.41 16.60 10.26
CA PHE A 221 -3.97 16.52 8.87
C PHE A 221 -4.00 17.87 8.14
N THR A 222 -4.83 18.82 8.59
CA THR A 222 -5.06 20.11 7.92
C THR A 222 -3.79 20.96 7.69
N PRO A 223 -2.82 21.04 8.63
CA PRO A 223 -1.56 21.74 8.40
C PRO A 223 -0.75 21.16 7.23
N LEU A 224 -0.67 19.83 7.12
CA LEU A 224 0.04 19.15 6.03
C LEU A 224 -0.68 19.35 4.70
N ALA A 225 -2.01 19.27 4.69
CA ALA A 225 -2.79 19.58 3.49
C ALA A 225 -2.61 21.02 3.01
N ARG A 226 -2.53 21.99 3.94
CA ARG A 226 -2.21 23.39 3.62
C ARG A 226 -0.78 23.56 3.11
N LEU A 227 0.18 22.80 3.64
CA LEU A 227 1.56 22.80 3.16
C LEU A 227 1.63 22.26 1.72
N GLY A 228 0.96 21.14 1.45
CA GLY A 228 0.88 20.51 0.13
C GLY A 228 0.13 21.36 -0.92
N TYR A 229 -0.73 22.27 -0.47
CA TYR A 229 -1.35 23.27 -1.35
C TYR A 229 -0.38 24.41 -1.71
N LYS A 230 0.52 24.80 -0.78
CA LYS A 230 1.48 25.90 -0.98
C LYS A 230 2.72 25.47 -1.76
N LYS A 231 3.20 24.26 -1.51
CA LYS A 231 4.34 23.64 -2.17
C LYS A 231 4.07 22.17 -2.44
N SER A 232 4.67 21.63 -3.49
CA SER A 232 4.77 20.16 -3.61
C SER A 232 5.53 19.63 -2.39
N LEU A 233 4.95 18.62 -1.73
CA LEU A 233 5.60 18.00 -0.58
C LEU A 233 6.83 17.21 -1.04
N ASP A 234 7.83 17.11 -0.18
CA ASP A 234 8.93 16.15 -0.34
C ASP A 234 8.88 15.12 0.80
N LYS A 235 9.71 14.07 0.74
CA LYS A 235 9.83 13.06 1.81
C LYS A 235 10.15 13.70 3.16
N ASP A 236 10.94 14.77 3.16
CA ASP A 236 11.33 15.49 4.37
C ASP A 236 10.18 16.30 5.02
N ASP A 237 9.08 16.54 4.27
CA ASP A 237 7.89 17.22 4.79
C ASP A 237 6.92 16.26 5.50
N LEU A 238 7.12 14.94 5.37
CA LEU A 238 6.25 13.93 5.95
C LEU A 238 6.64 13.62 7.40
N TRP A 239 5.64 13.30 8.22
CA TRP A 239 5.88 12.88 9.59
C TRP A 239 6.52 11.49 9.64
N ASN A 240 7.45 11.32 10.57
CA ASN A 240 7.90 9.98 10.96
C ASN A 240 6.73 9.17 11.55
N LEU A 241 6.71 7.87 11.23
CA LEU A 241 5.73 6.93 11.78
C LEU A 241 5.84 6.85 13.32
N ASN A 242 4.71 6.64 13.98
CA ASN A 242 4.66 6.38 15.42
C ASN A 242 5.33 5.04 15.74
N ASP A 243 5.95 4.89 16.91
CA ASP A 243 6.66 3.65 17.29
C ASP A 243 5.78 2.40 17.30
N ARG A 244 4.48 2.57 17.58
CA ARG A 244 3.47 1.50 17.52
C ARG A 244 3.20 0.98 16.11
N ASP A 245 3.56 1.74 15.07
CA ASP A 245 3.31 1.43 13.66
C ASP A 245 4.59 1.08 12.91
N LYS A 246 5.74 1.07 13.59
CA LYS A 246 7.04 0.75 12.98
C LYS A 246 7.35 -0.74 13.05
N THR A 247 7.95 -1.26 11.99
CA THR A 247 8.15 -2.71 11.79
C THR A 247 8.95 -3.36 12.92
N TRP A 248 9.93 -2.67 13.49
CA TRP A 248 10.74 -3.22 14.60
C TRP A 248 9.91 -3.52 15.85
N THR A 249 8.79 -2.82 16.08
CA THR A 249 7.87 -3.08 17.19
C THR A 249 6.85 -4.15 16.80
N LEU A 250 6.33 -4.08 15.57
CA LEU A 250 5.25 -4.95 15.09
C LEU A 250 5.71 -6.38 14.82
N LEU A 251 6.89 -6.56 14.21
CA LEU A 251 7.39 -7.87 13.80
C LEU A 251 7.64 -8.81 15.00
N PRO A 252 8.28 -8.39 16.12
CA PRO A 252 8.45 -9.26 17.28
C PRO A 252 7.12 -9.72 17.90
N ASN A 253 6.11 -8.85 17.96
CA ASN A 253 4.78 -9.19 18.48
C ASN A 253 4.12 -10.30 17.65
N PHE A 254 4.20 -10.20 16.32
CA PHE A 254 3.72 -11.25 15.42
C PHE A 254 4.54 -12.56 15.56
N MET A 255 5.88 -12.44 15.59
CA MET A 255 6.77 -13.60 15.70
C MET A 255 6.57 -14.36 17.02
N THR A 256 6.14 -13.69 18.09
CA THR A 256 5.80 -14.35 19.37
C THR A 256 4.74 -15.44 19.20
N TYR A 257 3.75 -15.22 18.33
CA TYR A 257 2.69 -16.20 18.04
C TYR A 257 3.01 -17.12 16.85
N PHE A 258 3.71 -16.60 15.83
CA PHE A 258 4.00 -17.35 14.60
C PHE A 258 5.19 -18.32 14.75
N GLN A 259 6.26 -17.90 15.43
CA GLN A 259 7.52 -18.64 15.50
C GLN A 259 7.40 -20.00 16.20
N PRO A 260 6.64 -20.17 17.31
CA PRO A 260 6.46 -21.49 17.92
C PRO A 260 5.77 -22.49 16.98
N GLN A 261 4.74 -22.03 16.25
CA GLN A 261 4.01 -22.86 15.29
C GLN A 261 4.90 -23.23 14.09
N HIS A 262 5.67 -22.28 13.60
CA HIS A 262 6.59 -22.47 12.48
C HIS A 262 7.73 -23.43 12.83
N LYS A 263 8.36 -23.29 14.01
CA LYS A 263 9.39 -24.21 14.50
C LYS A 263 8.85 -25.63 14.68
N ALA A 264 7.70 -25.78 15.34
CA ALA A 264 7.07 -27.09 15.53
C ALA A 264 6.76 -27.79 14.19
N TYR A 265 6.37 -27.02 13.16
CA TYR A 265 6.18 -27.55 11.81
C TYR A 265 7.51 -27.98 11.17
N GLN A 266 8.56 -27.16 11.27
CA GLN A 266 9.89 -27.52 10.75
C GLN A 266 10.46 -28.78 11.43
N GLU A 267 10.33 -28.90 12.75
CA GLU A 267 10.77 -30.07 13.52
C GLU A 267 10.02 -31.34 13.09
N LYS A 268 8.69 -31.26 12.94
CA LYS A 268 7.89 -32.39 12.43
C LYS A 268 8.30 -32.80 11.03
N ARG A 269 8.51 -31.83 10.14
CA ARG A 269 8.96 -32.11 8.76
C ARG A 269 10.35 -32.75 8.75
N ARG A 270 11.26 -32.30 9.61
CA ARG A 270 12.59 -32.91 9.78
C ARG A 270 12.48 -34.36 10.28
N ALA A 271 11.66 -34.61 11.30
CA ALA A 271 11.44 -35.94 11.85
C ALA A 271 10.79 -36.91 10.84
N ALA A 272 9.94 -36.39 9.95
CA ALA A 272 9.24 -37.18 8.95
C ALA A 272 10.09 -37.54 7.71
N GLY A 273 11.24 -36.87 7.50
CA GLY A 273 12.13 -37.14 6.36
C GLY A 273 11.45 -36.97 4.99
N ASN A 274 11.97 -37.69 3.99
CA ASN A 274 11.44 -37.65 2.60
C ASN A 274 10.16 -38.47 2.39
N SER A 275 9.72 -39.25 3.40
CA SER A 275 8.64 -40.24 3.26
C SER A 275 7.25 -39.71 3.65
N PHE A 276 7.06 -38.39 3.80
CA PHE A 276 5.79 -37.83 4.25
C PHE A 276 5.38 -36.57 3.46
N GLU A 277 4.38 -36.71 2.59
CA GLU A 277 3.63 -35.58 2.06
C GLU A 277 2.76 -34.97 3.17
N LEU A 278 3.29 -33.97 3.88
CA LEU A 278 2.50 -33.17 4.82
C LEU A 278 1.34 -32.53 4.05
N LYS A 279 0.11 -32.89 4.43
CA LYS A 279 -1.10 -32.32 3.82
C LYS A 279 -1.09 -30.80 4.00
N GLU A 280 -1.59 -30.05 3.02
CA GLU A 280 -1.70 -28.57 3.08
C GLU A 280 -2.37 -28.03 4.36
N LYS A 281 -3.23 -28.84 4.99
CA LYS A 281 -3.87 -28.52 6.28
C LYS A 281 -2.90 -28.39 7.46
N GLU A 282 -1.70 -28.97 7.36
CA GLU A 282 -0.68 -28.97 8.42
C GLU A 282 0.31 -27.80 8.31
N PHE A 283 0.26 -27.01 7.23
CA PHE A 283 1.11 -25.83 7.06
C PHE A 283 0.90 -24.80 8.18
N PRO A 284 1.96 -24.07 8.59
CA PRO A 284 1.85 -23.03 9.61
C PRO A 284 0.86 -21.96 9.16
N SER A 285 -0.12 -21.66 10.02
CA SER A 285 -1.16 -20.69 9.73
C SER A 285 -0.67 -19.28 9.99
N ILE A 286 -1.00 -18.37 9.07
CA ILE A 286 -0.55 -16.98 9.11
C ILE A 286 -1.64 -16.09 9.71
N LEU A 287 -2.90 -16.31 9.33
CA LEU A 287 -4.05 -15.51 9.77
C LEU A 287 -4.32 -15.63 11.28
N LYS A 288 -4.04 -16.79 11.90
CA LYS A 288 -4.29 -17.00 13.34
C LYS A 288 -3.32 -16.17 14.20
N PRO A 289 -2.00 -16.19 13.99
CA PRO A 289 -1.07 -15.28 14.65
C PRO A 289 -1.38 -13.79 14.40
N ILE A 290 -1.80 -13.41 13.19
CA ILE A 290 -2.26 -12.04 12.90
C ILE A 290 -3.44 -11.67 13.80
N PHE A 291 -4.47 -12.50 13.85
CA PHE A 291 -5.65 -12.26 14.68
C PHE A 291 -5.28 -12.17 16.16
N GLN A 292 -4.40 -13.04 16.66
CA GLN A 292 -3.94 -13.01 18.06
C GLN A 292 -3.17 -11.72 18.39
N THR A 293 -2.33 -11.25 17.46
CA THR A 293 -1.54 -10.02 17.60
C THR A 293 -2.45 -8.79 17.67
N TYR A 294 -3.49 -8.73 16.84
CA TYR A 294 -4.35 -7.54 16.69
C TYR A 294 -5.78 -7.72 17.23
N LYS A 295 -6.02 -8.70 18.11
CA LYS A 295 -7.36 -9.06 18.60
C LYS A 295 -8.14 -7.88 19.18
N MET A 296 -7.49 -6.97 19.90
CA MET A 296 -8.15 -5.81 20.50
C MET A 296 -8.61 -4.80 19.44
N THR A 297 -7.83 -4.62 18.38
CA THR A 297 -8.19 -3.75 17.26
C THR A 297 -9.38 -4.33 16.49
N PHE A 298 -9.42 -5.65 16.26
CA PHE A 298 -10.56 -6.30 15.63
C PHE A 298 -11.85 -6.19 16.47
N LEU A 299 -11.75 -6.38 17.79
CA LEU A 299 -12.90 -6.21 18.69
C LEU A 299 -13.40 -4.76 18.71
N ALA A 300 -12.50 -3.78 18.78
CA ALA A 300 -12.85 -2.36 18.71
C ALA A 300 -13.53 -2.00 17.39
N ALA A 301 -13.02 -2.50 16.26
CA ALA A 301 -13.63 -2.27 14.95
C ALA A 301 -15.01 -2.92 14.81
N GLY A 302 -15.20 -4.12 15.35
CA GLY A 302 -16.52 -4.75 15.43
C GLY A 302 -17.51 -3.91 16.23
N PHE A 303 -17.08 -3.34 17.35
CA PHE A 303 -17.89 -2.44 18.17
C PHE A 303 -18.26 -1.14 17.44
N TYR A 304 -17.32 -0.48 16.78
CA TYR A 304 -17.61 0.70 15.95
C TYR A 304 -18.60 0.39 14.83
N LYS A 305 -18.42 -0.75 14.15
CA LYS A 305 -19.33 -1.15 13.07
C LYS A 305 -20.74 -1.43 13.59
N LEU A 306 -20.88 -2.05 14.76
CA LEU A 306 -22.18 -2.27 15.41
C LEU A 306 -22.87 -0.95 15.75
N ILE A 307 -22.16 0.01 16.35
CA ILE A 307 -22.71 1.34 16.65
C ILE A 307 -23.17 2.03 15.37
N PHE A 308 -22.35 2.00 14.32
CA PHE A 308 -22.72 2.55 13.02
C PHE A 308 -24.02 1.93 12.49
N ASP A 309 -24.14 0.60 12.53
CA ASP A 309 -25.33 -0.11 12.05
C ASP A 309 -26.58 0.32 12.82
N LEU A 310 -26.49 0.44 14.15
CA LEU A 310 -27.59 0.90 15.00
C LEU A 310 -27.99 2.35 14.68
N LEU A 311 -27.02 3.25 14.53
CA LEU A 311 -27.27 4.65 14.17
C LEU A 311 -27.89 4.79 12.76
N GLN A 312 -27.47 3.94 11.82
CA GLN A 312 -28.01 3.92 10.46
C GLN A 312 -29.52 3.60 10.45
N PHE A 313 -30.00 2.71 11.32
CA PHE A 313 -31.43 2.39 11.46
C PHE A 313 -32.23 3.38 12.30
N ALA A 314 -31.57 4.24 13.09
CA ALA A 314 -32.25 5.35 13.77
C ALA A 314 -32.78 6.39 12.77
N SER A 315 -32.07 6.63 11.66
CA SER A 315 -32.44 7.65 10.66
C SER A 315 -33.84 7.43 10.04
N PRO A 316 -34.21 6.24 9.51
CA PRO A 316 -35.56 5.98 9.01
C PRO A 316 -36.67 6.17 10.06
N HIS A 317 -36.39 5.84 11.33
CA HIS A 317 -37.36 6.00 12.41
C HIS A 317 -37.60 7.48 12.74
N LEU A 318 -36.53 8.27 12.83
CA LEU A 318 -36.63 9.72 13.05
C LEU A 318 -37.30 10.41 11.86
N LEU A 319 -37.00 9.98 10.63
CA LEU A 319 -37.69 10.47 9.43
C LEU A 319 -39.20 10.19 9.49
N LYS A 320 -39.60 9.00 9.95
CA LYS A 320 -41.02 8.67 10.16
C LYS A 320 -41.66 9.66 11.14
N GLN A 321 -41.04 9.89 12.30
CA GLN A 321 -41.55 10.81 13.31
C GLN A 321 -41.65 12.25 12.80
N LEU A 322 -40.66 12.72 12.03
CA LEU A 322 -40.66 14.05 11.44
C LEU A 322 -41.82 14.22 10.45
N ILE A 323 -42.06 13.24 9.57
CA ILE A 323 -43.16 13.29 8.62
C ILE A 323 -44.51 13.26 9.36
N THR A 324 -44.65 12.43 10.41
CA THR A 324 -45.87 12.40 11.23
C THR A 324 -46.11 13.74 11.94
N PHE A 325 -45.06 14.38 12.46
CA PHE A 325 -45.15 15.72 13.05
C PHE A 325 -45.62 16.76 12.03
N ILE A 326 -45.08 16.75 10.80
CA ILE A 326 -45.49 17.69 9.74
C ILE A 326 -46.97 17.51 9.36
N GLN A 327 -47.51 16.30 9.49
CA GLN A 327 -48.92 16.00 9.19
C GLN A 327 -49.89 16.42 10.31
N ASP A 328 -49.42 16.59 11.56
CA ASP A 328 -50.25 16.95 12.71
C ASP A 328 -50.05 18.42 13.10
N HIS A 329 -50.97 19.29 12.68
CA HIS A 329 -50.89 20.73 12.92
C HIS A 329 -51.10 21.14 14.39
N ASN A 330 -51.50 20.23 15.28
CA ASN A 330 -51.78 20.53 16.68
C ASN A 330 -50.55 20.42 17.59
N GLN A 331 -49.41 19.96 17.06
CA GLN A 331 -48.20 19.74 17.85
C GLN A 331 -47.33 21.01 17.94
N PRO A 332 -46.64 21.24 19.08
CA PRO A 332 -45.80 22.41 19.26
C PRO A 332 -44.52 22.32 18.42
N VAL A 333 -44.07 23.46 17.88
CA VAL A 333 -42.94 23.56 16.93
C VAL A 333 -41.63 22.96 17.46
N TRP A 334 -41.39 23.02 18.78
CA TRP A 334 -40.17 22.49 19.38
C TRP A 334 -40.00 20.98 19.18
N VAL A 335 -41.10 20.21 19.09
CA VAL A 335 -41.03 18.75 18.85
C VAL A 335 -40.40 18.48 17.49
N GLY A 336 -40.83 19.20 16.45
CA GLY A 336 -40.24 19.11 15.12
C GLY A 336 -38.77 19.52 15.09
N VAL A 337 -38.42 20.63 15.78
CA VAL A 337 -37.03 21.08 15.89
C VAL A 337 -36.16 20.06 16.63
N ALA A 338 -36.67 19.45 17.71
CA ALA A 338 -35.96 18.43 18.48
C ALA A 338 -35.71 17.16 17.66
N ILE A 339 -36.70 16.69 16.90
CA ILE A 339 -36.53 15.55 15.98
C ILE A 339 -35.48 15.88 14.91
N ALA A 340 -35.55 17.06 14.29
CA ALA A 340 -34.58 17.47 13.27
C ALA A 340 -33.15 17.60 13.82
N MET A 341 -32.99 18.17 15.02
CA MET A 341 -31.69 18.24 15.71
C MET A 341 -31.16 16.85 16.07
N THR A 342 -32.04 15.94 16.50
CA THR A 342 -31.66 14.54 16.78
C THR A 342 -31.21 13.84 15.51
N MET A 343 -31.90 14.02 14.39
CA MET A 343 -31.48 13.49 13.08
C MET A 343 -30.10 14.00 12.68
N PHE A 344 -29.82 15.29 12.89
CA PHE A 344 -28.50 15.88 12.60
C PHE A 344 -27.40 15.28 13.48
N ILE A 345 -27.63 15.16 14.80
CA ILE A 345 -26.67 14.56 15.74
C ILE A 345 -26.40 13.09 15.38
N VAL A 346 -27.44 12.31 15.09
CA VAL A 346 -27.31 10.91 14.67
C VAL A 346 -26.49 10.81 13.39
N ALA A 347 -26.74 11.67 12.39
CA ALA A 347 -25.98 11.66 11.14
C ALA A 347 -24.49 12.03 11.35
N LEU A 348 -24.21 13.01 12.22
CA LEU A 348 -22.83 13.37 12.59
C LEU A 348 -22.10 12.22 13.29
N LEU A 349 -22.72 11.62 14.32
CA LEU A 349 -22.15 10.50 15.05
C LEU A 349 -21.96 9.28 14.14
N GLN A 350 -22.94 8.98 13.29
CA GLN A 350 -22.86 7.92 12.30
C GLN A 350 -21.63 8.12 11.39
N SER A 351 -21.43 9.34 10.88
CA SER A 351 -20.27 9.67 10.05
C SER A 351 -18.96 9.54 10.81
N MET A 352 -18.85 10.09 12.02
CA MET A 352 -17.63 10.03 12.84
C MET A 352 -17.24 8.58 13.16
N VAL A 353 -18.20 7.75 13.59
CA VAL A 353 -17.95 6.35 13.93
C VAL A 353 -17.51 5.55 12.69
N LEU A 354 -18.14 5.79 11.53
CA LEU A 354 -17.77 5.10 10.29
C LEU A 354 -16.34 5.43 9.86
N HIS A 355 -15.95 6.70 9.92
CA HIS A 355 -14.60 7.12 9.51
C HIS A 355 -13.54 6.63 10.51
N GLN A 356 -13.84 6.59 11.81
CA GLN A 356 -12.95 6.00 12.80
C GLN A 356 -12.76 4.50 12.55
N TYR A 357 -13.84 3.77 12.24
CA TYR A 357 -13.79 2.38 11.82
C TYR A 357 -12.84 2.18 10.62
N PHE A 358 -13.02 2.98 9.56
CA PHE A 358 -12.17 2.85 8.37
C PHE A 358 -10.72 3.22 8.65
N HIS A 359 -10.46 4.27 9.42
CA HIS A 359 -9.10 4.67 9.77
C HIS A 359 -8.36 3.56 10.52
N ASP A 360 -8.98 2.96 11.54
CA ASP A 360 -8.37 1.88 12.31
C ASP A 360 -8.16 0.62 11.48
N MET A 361 -9.09 0.28 10.57
CA MET A 361 -8.95 -0.88 9.68
C MET A 361 -7.93 -0.67 8.57
N PHE A 362 -7.82 0.52 7.98
CA PHE A 362 -6.76 0.84 7.01
C PHE A 362 -5.39 0.80 7.67
N ARG A 363 -5.25 1.38 8.86
CA ARG A 363 -4.01 1.32 9.63
C ARG A 363 -3.63 -0.12 10.00
N LEU A 364 -4.60 -0.93 10.41
CA LEU A 364 -4.39 -2.36 10.67
C LEU A 364 -3.92 -3.10 9.40
N GLY A 365 -4.54 -2.85 8.26
CA GLY A 365 -4.14 -3.43 6.97
C GLY A 365 -2.70 -3.08 6.58
N MET A 366 -2.30 -1.82 6.77
CA MET A 366 -0.92 -1.36 6.55
C MET A 366 0.06 -2.05 7.50
N ASN A 367 -0.27 -2.16 8.79
CA ASN A 367 0.57 -2.84 9.78
C ASN A 367 0.73 -4.34 9.46
N ILE A 368 -0.34 -5.00 8.98
CA ILE A 368 -0.28 -6.39 8.50
C ILE A 368 0.64 -6.51 7.28
N ARG A 369 0.53 -5.59 6.30
CA ARG A 369 1.43 -5.56 5.14
C ARG A 369 2.88 -5.43 5.56
N SER A 370 3.23 -4.45 6.38
CA SER A 370 4.60 -4.26 6.85
C SER A 370 5.17 -5.50 7.54
N VAL A 371 4.41 -6.12 8.44
CA VAL A 371 4.83 -7.33 9.15
C VAL A 371 5.04 -8.51 8.20
N LEU A 372 4.09 -8.77 7.31
CA LEU A 372 4.18 -9.88 6.37
C LEU A 372 5.31 -9.68 5.36
N THR A 373 5.49 -8.47 4.83
CA THR A 373 6.59 -8.18 3.89
C THR A 373 7.93 -8.41 4.57
N SER A 374 8.10 -7.94 5.81
CA SER A 374 9.33 -8.18 6.56
C SER A 374 9.53 -9.66 6.95
N ALA A 375 8.45 -10.40 7.25
CA ALA A 375 8.53 -11.83 7.53
C ALA A 375 8.93 -12.64 6.27
N VAL A 376 8.34 -12.32 5.11
CA VAL A 376 8.70 -12.92 3.81
C VAL A 376 10.15 -12.58 3.45
N TYR A 377 10.58 -11.33 3.67
CA TYR A 377 11.96 -10.91 3.41
C TYR A 377 12.97 -11.66 4.30
N LYS A 378 12.70 -11.75 5.61
CA LYS A 378 13.53 -12.52 6.54
C LYS A 378 13.61 -14.00 6.17
N LYS A 379 12.48 -14.59 5.75
CA LYS A 379 12.43 -15.97 5.25
C LYS A 379 13.20 -16.14 3.95
N ALA A 380 13.13 -15.19 3.02
CA ALA A 380 13.80 -15.27 1.73
C ALA A 380 15.33 -15.35 1.86
N LEU A 381 15.90 -14.63 2.84
CA LEU A 381 17.32 -14.70 3.18
C LEU A 381 17.75 -16.06 3.75
N LEU A 382 16.82 -16.82 4.33
CA LEU A 382 17.09 -18.10 4.99
C LEU A 382 16.64 -19.32 4.17
N LEU A 383 16.06 -19.14 2.98
CA LEU A 383 15.63 -20.25 2.12
C LEU A 383 16.79 -21.18 1.76
N SER A 384 16.53 -22.50 1.77
CA SER A 384 17.46 -23.48 1.21
C SER A 384 17.63 -23.32 -0.29
N ASN A 385 18.77 -23.75 -0.83
CA ASN A 385 19.04 -23.66 -2.26
C ASN A 385 18.04 -24.44 -3.12
N ASN A 386 17.56 -25.59 -2.65
CA ASN A 386 16.47 -26.33 -3.29
C ASN A 386 15.17 -25.50 -3.32
N ALA A 387 14.77 -24.95 -2.16
CA ALA A 387 13.59 -24.11 -2.09
C ALA A 387 13.71 -22.84 -2.94
N ARG A 388 14.90 -22.23 -3.03
CA ARG A 388 15.20 -21.06 -3.87
C ARG A 388 15.17 -21.39 -5.36
N LYS A 389 15.55 -22.61 -5.77
CA LYS A 389 15.41 -23.09 -7.15
C LYS A 389 13.95 -23.31 -7.54
N ASN A 390 13.12 -23.78 -6.60
CA ASN A 390 11.69 -23.99 -6.82
C ASN A 390 10.88 -22.69 -6.75
N ARG A 391 11.34 -21.69 -6.00
CA ARG A 391 10.69 -20.38 -5.83
C ARG A 391 11.47 -19.29 -6.54
N ASN A 392 11.04 -18.95 -7.75
CA ASN A 392 11.67 -17.89 -8.54
C ASN A 392 11.61 -16.54 -7.82
N VAL A 393 12.61 -15.68 -8.02
CA VAL A 393 12.65 -14.31 -7.45
C VAL A 393 11.36 -13.54 -7.79
N GLY A 394 10.86 -13.68 -9.02
CA GLY A 394 9.60 -13.07 -9.44
C GLY A 394 8.38 -13.57 -8.64
N GLU A 395 8.38 -14.83 -8.19
CA GLU A 395 7.31 -15.35 -7.32
C GLU A 395 7.38 -14.72 -5.93
N ILE A 396 8.59 -14.55 -5.36
CA ILE A 396 8.81 -13.90 -4.06
C ILE A 396 8.38 -12.43 -4.12
N VAL A 397 8.73 -11.71 -5.18
CA VAL A 397 8.28 -10.32 -5.38
C VAL A 397 6.77 -10.27 -5.56
N ASN A 398 6.16 -11.21 -6.28
CA ASN A 398 4.70 -11.28 -6.42
C ASN A 398 4.01 -11.59 -5.08
N LEU A 399 4.62 -12.43 -4.22
CA LEU A 399 4.13 -12.66 -2.86
C LEU A 399 4.10 -11.34 -2.06
N MET A 400 5.19 -10.55 -2.13
CA MET A 400 5.31 -9.30 -1.39
C MET A 400 4.40 -8.18 -1.90
N THR A 401 4.19 -8.11 -3.21
CA THR A 401 3.49 -7.00 -3.87
C THR A 401 1.99 -7.27 -4.09
N VAL A 402 1.60 -8.48 -4.49
CA VAL A 402 0.21 -8.82 -4.84
C VAL A 402 -0.47 -9.63 -3.75
N ASP A 403 0.15 -10.73 -3.30
CA ASP A 403 -0.51 -11.64 -2.36
C ASP A 403 -0.68 -11.00 -0.97
N ILE A 404 0.31 -10.27 -0.47
CA ILE A 404 0.19 -9.50 0.78
C ILE A 404 -0.81 -8.35 0.64
N GLN A 405 -0.85 -7.66 -0.51
CA GLN A 405 -1.82 -6.58 -0.74
C GLN A 405 -3.26 -7.09 -0.67
N ARG A 406 -3.55 -8.28 -1.21
CA ARG A 406 -4.88 -8.90 -1.08
C ARG A 406 -5.27 -9.19 0.37
N VAL A 407 -4.30 -9.56 1.22
CA VAL A 407 -4.54 -9.74 2.67
C VAL A 407 -4.80 -8.39 3.35
N GLN A 408 -4.05 -7.34 2.97
CA GLN A 408 -4.30 -5.97 3.43
C GLN A 408 -5.71 -5.51 3.05
N ASP A 409 -6.10 -5.58 1.78
CA ASP A 409 -7.38 -5.07 1.28
C ASP A 409 -8.57 -5.76 1.97
N MET A 410 -8.46 -7.07 2.21
CA MET A 410 -9.48 -7.85 2.91
C MET A 410 -9.71 -7.39 4.36
N THR A 411 -8.69 -6.83 5.01
CA THR A 411 -8.77 -6.38 6.41
C THR A 411 -9.82 -5.28 6.57
N THR A 412 -9.95 -4.39 5.58
CA THR A 412 -10.90 -3.26 5.58
C THR A 412 -12.36 -3.72 5.56
N PHE A 413 -12.64 -4.88 4.97
CA PHE A 413 -13.99 -5.36 4.69
C PHE A 413 -14.43 -6.55 5.54
N VAL A 414 -13.53 -7.11 6.37
CA VAL A 414 -13.81 -8.34 7.13
C VAL A 414 -15.02 -8.23 8.06
N MET A 415 -15.29 -7.04 8.63
CA MET A 415 -16.45 -6.83 9.51
C MET A 415 -17.78 -6.82 8.76
N LEU A 416 -17.77 -6.68 7.43
CA LEU A 416 -19.00 -6.69 6.65
C LEU A 416 -19.61 -8.10 6.56
N PHE A 417 -18.86 -9.16 6.80
CA PHE A 417 -19.39 -10.53 6.77
C PHE A 417 -20.50 -10.80 7.78
N TRP A 418 -20.43 -10.20 8.97
CA TRP A 418 -21.49 -10.31 9.98
C TRP A 418 -22.43 -9.09 9.95
N SER A 419 -21.90 -7.89 9.63
CA SER A 419 -22.68 -6.66 9.58
C SER A 419 -23.69 -6.66 8.42
N ALA A 420 -23.33 -7.15 7.22
CA ALA A 420 -24.25 -7.17 6.08
C ALA A 420 -25.50 -8.03 6.33
N PRO A 421 -25.39 -9.29 6.81
CA PRO A 421 -26.57 -10.06 7.22
C PRO A 421 -27.42 -9.35 8.27
N LEU A 422 -26.79 -8.75 9.29
CA LEU A 422 -27.50 -8.00 10.33
C LEU A 422 -28.28 -6.82 9.73
N GLN A 423 -27.67 -6.03 8.84
CA GLN A 423 -28.34 -4.92 8.16
C GLN A 423 -29.50 -5.38 7.28
N VAL A 424 -29.34 -6.46 6.52
CA VAL A 424 -30.42 -7.03 5.69
C VAL A 424 -31.57 -7.52 6.56
N THR A 425 -31.29 -8.28 7.63
CA THR A 425 -32.32 -8.79 8.55
C THR A 425 -33.09 -7.65 9.24
N LEU A 426 -32.40 -6.63 9.76
CA LEU A 426 -33.04 -5.47 10.38
C LEU A 426 -33.87 -4.67 9.37
N SER A 427 -33.38 -4.50 8.13
CA SER A 427 -34.12 -3.81 7.08
C SER A 427 -35.42 -4.53 6.74
N ILE A 428 -35.37 -5.86 6.58
CA ILE A 428 -36.56 -6.69 6.31
C ILE A 428 -37.54 -6.61 7.50
N TYR A 429 -37.04 -6.66 8.74
CA TYR A 429 -37.87 -6.55 9.94
C TYR A 429 -38.64 -5.21 10.00
N PHE A 430 -37.95 -4.09 9.79
CA PHE A 430 -38.60 -2.77 9.80
C PHE A 430 -39.53 -2.55 8.61
N LEU A 431 -39.17 -3.04 7.42
CA LEU A 431 -40.05 -3.01 6.25
C LEU A 431 -41.31 -3.85 6.49
N TRP A 432 -41.18 -5.05 7.06
CA TRP A 432 -42.32 -5.93 7.36
C TRP A 432 -43.31 -5.23 8.30
N ARG A 433 -42.81 -4.53 9.32
CA ARG A 433 -43.66 -3.73 10.23
C ARG A 433 -44.36 -2.56 9.52
N LEU A 434 -43.79 -2.06 8.43
CA LEU A 434 -44.31 -0.89 7.71
C LEU A 434 -45.30 -1.25 6.58
N LEU A 435 -45.01 -2.31 5.82
CA LEU A 435 -45.70 -2.67 4.58
C LEU A 435 -46.34 -4.07 4.61
N GLY A 436 -46.15 -4.83 5.69
CA GLY A 436 -46.70 -6.18 5.84
C GLY A 436 -46.18 -7.17 4.80
N PHE A 437 -47.07 -8.02 4.29
CA PHE A 437 -46.75 -9.10 3.35
C PHE A 437 -46.15 -8.59 2.02
N SER A 438 -46.47 -7.36 1.60
CA SER A 438 -46.00 -6.79 0.33
C SER A 438 -44.48 -6.72 0.21
N VAL A 439 -43.76 -6.67 1.34
CA VAL A 439 -42.29 -6.66 1.40
C VAL A 439 -41.67 -7.91 0.79
N LEU A 440 -42.33 -9.07 0.90
CA LEU A 440 -41.79 -10.32 0.36
C LEU A 440 -41.57 -10.25 -1.15
N VAL A 441 -42.41 -9.51 -1.87
CA VAL A 441 -42.25 -9.30 -3.31
C VAL A 441 -41.00 -8.47 -3.59
N GLY A 442 -40.82 -7.36 -2.85
CA GLY A 442 -39.60 -6.53 -2.93
C GLY A 442 -38.32 -7.32 -2.63
N VAL A 443 -38.33 -8.11 -1.56
CA VAL A 443 -37.19 -8.97 -1.18
C VAL A 443 -36.94 -10.06 -2.22
N LEU A 444 -37.98 -10.68 -2.75
CA LEU A 444 -37.85 -11.70 -3.81
C LEU A 444 -37.15 -11.13 -5.04
N ILE A 445 -37.52 -9.93 -5.50
CA ILE A 445 -36.88 -9.27 -6.63
C ILE A 445 -35.41 -8.99 -6.34
N LEU A 446 -35.08 -8.49 -5.14
CA LEU A 446 -33.70 -8.26 -4.74
C LEU A 446 -32.89 -9.56 -4.73
N ILE A 447 -33.46 -10.66 -4.22
CA ILE A 447 -32.83 -11.98 -4.24
C ILE A 447 -32.64 -12.47 -5.67
N LEU A 448 -33.61 -12.28 -6.58
CA LEU A 448 -33.50 -12.65 -7.99
C LEU A 448 -32.44 -11.83 -8.75
N MET A 449 -32.15 -10.62 -8.32
CA MET A 449 -31.06 -9.80 -8.89
C MET A 449 -29.67 -10.32 -8.50
N ILE A 450 -29.53 -11.05 -7.40
CA ILE A 450 -28.24 -11.65 -6.98
C ILE A 450 -27.70 -12.66 -8.01
N PRO A 451 -28.42 -13.74 -8.39
CA PRO A 451 -27.91 -14.71 -9.36
C PRO A 451 -27.68 -14.09 -10.74
N LEU A 452 -28.50 -13.10 -11.15
CA LEU A 452 -28.28 -12.34 -12.38
C LEU A 452 -26.92 -11.61 -12.34
N ASN A 453 -26.65 -10.87 -11.26
CA ASN A 453 -25.38 -10.15 -11.10
C ASN A 453 -24.19 -11.10 -10.95
N ILE A 454 -24.36 -12.25 -10.28
CA ILE A 454 -23.34 -13.30 -10.21
C ILE A 454 -23.04 -13.85 -11.60
N TRP A 455 -24.07 -14.16 -12.40
CA TRP A 455 -23.90 -14.67 -13.77
C TRP A 455 -23.17 -13.66 -14.67
N ILE A 456 -23.56 -12.38 -14.63
CA ILE A 456 -22.86 -11.29 -15.35
C ILE A 456 -21.40 -11.21 -14.88
N SER A 457 -21.16 -11.25 -13.56
CA SER A 457 -19.80 -11.18 -12.99
C SER A 457 -18.93 -12.38 -13.38
N MET A 458 -19.49 -13.58 -13.46
CA MET A 458 -18.78 -14.77 -13.94
C MET A 458 -18.38 -14.62 -15.41
N LYS A 459 -19.29 -14.14 -16.26
CA LYS A 459 -18.99 -13.89 -17.67
C LYS A 459 -17.94 -12.79 -17.85
N MET A 460 -18.05 -11.72 -17.05
CA MET A 460 -17.08 -10.63 -16.97
C MET A 460 -15.69 -11.17 -16.66
N ARG A 461 -15.57 -12.04 -15.65
CA ARG A 461 -14.31 -12.68 -15.27
C ARG A 461 -13.68 -13.49 -16.42
N THR A 462 -14.48 -14.23 -17.19
CA THR A 462 -13.99 -14.99 -18.34
C THR A 462 -13.42 -14.08 -19.44
N TYR A 463 -14.13 -12.99 -19.76
CA TYR A 463 -13.61 -12.00 -20.72
C TYR A 463 -12.40 -11.26 -20.18
N GLN A 464 -12.36 -10.95 -18.88
CA GLN A 464 -11.22 -10.30 -18.23
C GLN A 464 -9.96 -11.18 -18.29
N GLN A 465 -10.09 -12.49 -18.10
CA GLN A 465 -8.99 -13.44 -18.31
C GLN A 465 -8.51 -13.48 -19.76
N THR A 466 -9.45 -13.44 -20.71
CA THR A 466 -9.13 -13.42 -22.15
C THR A 466 -8.43 -12.12 -22.55
N GLN A 467 -8.88 -10.98 -22.01
CA GLN A 467 -8.23 -9.68 -22.18
C GLN A 467 -6.79 -9.73 -21.64
N MET A 468 -6.59 -10.26 -20.43
CA MET A 468 -5.26 -10.39 -19.84
C MET A 468 -4.32 -11.22 -20.73
N LYS A 469 -4.80 -12.30 -21.35
CA LYS A 469 -4.02 -13.09 -22.30
C LYS A 469 -3.51 -12.25 -23.49
N TYR A 470 -4.38 -11.50 -24.16
CA TYR A 470 -3.97 -10.65 -25.29
C TYR A 470 -3.11 -9.46 -24.86
N LYS A 471 -3.36 -8.91 -23.67
CA LYS A 471 -2.54 -7.85 -23.09
C LYS A 471 -1.11 -8.34 -22.80
N ASP A 472 -0.96 -9.54 -22.25
CA ASP A 472 0.35 -10.14 -21.96
C ASP A 472 1.09 -10.47 -23.26
N GLU A 473 0.39 -10.97 -24.27
CA GLU A 473 0.94 -11.18 -25.62
C GLU A 473 1.44 -9.86 -26.25
N ARG A 474 0.65 -8.78 -26.15
CA ARG A 474 1.03 -7.43 -26.59
C ARG A 474 2.28 -6.93 -25.85
N LEU A 475 2.31 -7.04 -24.53
CA LEU A 475 3.45 -6.57 -23.72
C LEU A 475 4.72 -7.36 -23.98
N LYS A 476 4.59 -8.68 -24.19
CA LYS A 476 5.71 -9.52 -24.59
C LYS A 476 6.28 -9.08 -25.94
N MET A 477 5.42 -8.89 -26.95
CA MET A 477 5.83 -8.40 -28.26
C MET A 477 6.51 -7.02 -28.16
N MET A 478 5.94 -6.10 -27.37
CA MET A 478 6.56 -4.79 -27.12
C MET A 478 7.93 -4.91 -26.45
N SER A 479 8.10 -5.83 -25.49
CA SER A 479 9.40 -6.06 -24.86
C SER A 479 10.44 -6.58 -25.85
N GLU A 480 10.07 -7.47 -26.76
CA GLU A 480 10.96 -7.99 -27.80
C GLU A 480 11.38 -6.89 -28.78
N ILE A 481 10.43 -6.05 -29.22
CA ILE A 481 10.68 -4.86 -30.06
C ILE A 481 11.65 -3.89 -29.38
N LEU A 482 11.42 -3.57 -28.10
CA LEU A 482 12.23 -2.63 -27.35
C LEU A 482 13.66 -3.15 -27.09
N ASN A 483 13.82 -4.43 -26.74
CA ASN A 483 15.13 -5.06 -26.60
C ASN A 483 15.89 -5.11 -27.94
N GLY A 484 15.18 -5.25 -29.05
CA GLY A 484 15.75 -5.30 -30.41
C GLY A 484 15.82 -3.94 -31.13
N VAL A 485 15.45 -2.82 -30.49
CA VAL A 485 15.12 -1.57 -31.20
C VAL A 485 16.24 -1.07 -32.13
N LYS A 486 17.51 -1.24 -31.72
CA LYS A 486 18.68 -0.86 -32.53
C LYS A 486 18.72 -1.63 -33.86
N VAL A 487 18.46 -2.94 -33.81
CA VAL A 487 18.44 -3.81 -34.99
C VAL A 487 17.24 -3.46 -35.88
N LEU A 488 16.06 -3.28 -35.29
CA LEU A 488 14.85 -2.91 -36.03
C LEU A 488 15.04 -1.60 -36.82
N LYS A 489 15.65 -0.57 -36.20
CA LYS A 489 15.92 0.71 -36.85
C LYS A 489 16.93 0.62 -37.98
N LEU A 490 17.99 -0.19 -37.81
CA LEU A 490 18.99 -0.41 -38.85
C LEU A 490 18.40 -1.05 -40.12
N TYR A 491 17.38 -1.92 -39.97
CA TYR A 491 16.70 -2.58 -41.08
C TYR A 491 15.38 -1.90 -41.51
N ALA A 492 15.01 -0.78 -40.91
CA ALA A 492 13.74 -0.07 -41.14
C ALA A 492 12.49 -0.98 -40.99
N TRP A 493 12.50 -1.88 -40.00
CA TRP A 493 11.40 -2.82 -39.72
C TRP A 493 10.30 -2.24 -38.82
N GLU A 494 10.38 -0.97 -38.45
CA GLU A 494 9.47 -0.33 -37.48
C GLU A 494 8.00 -0.50 -37.88
N LYS A 495 7.65 -0.20 -39.15
CA LYS A 495 6.27 -0.26 -39.65
C LYS A 495 5.67 -1.67 -39.67
N SER A 496 6.48 -2.68 -39.96
CA SER A 496 6.03 -4.08 -39.92
C SER A 496 5.76 -4.54 -38.49
N MET A 497 6.60 -4.11 -37.56
CA MET A 497 6.49 -4.45 -36.14
C MET A 497 5.32 -3.70 -35.48
N GLU A 498 5.09 -2.45 -35.89
CA GLU A 498 3.91 -1.66 -35.53
C GLU A 498 2.60 -2.39 -35.87
N GLN A 499 2.48 -2.89 -37.11
CA GLN A 499 1.29 -3.61 -37.56
C GLN A 499 1.02 -4.87 -36.73
N MET A 500 2.06 -5.65 -36.42
CA MET A 500 1.90 -6.83 -35.57
C MET A 500 1.35 -6.49 -34.17
N VAL A 501 1.81 -5.38 -33.58
CA VAL A 501 1.30 -4.92 -32.28
C VAL A 501 -0.15 -4.44 -32.39
N LEU A 502 -0.50 -3.71 -33.45
CA LEU A 502 -1.86 -3.22 -33.68
C LEU A 502 -2.86 -4.36 -33.91
N GLU A 503 -2.47 -5.44 -34.58
CA GLU A 503 -3.31 -6.64 -34.76
C GLU A 503 -3.67 -7.29 -33.42
N ILE A 504 -2.70 -7.41 -32.50
CA ILE A 504 -2.94 -7.92 -31.14
C ILE A 504 -3.86 -6.95 -30.39
N ARG A 505 -3.61 -5.64 -30.50
CA ARG A 505 -4.42 -4.59 -29.85
C ARG A 505 -5.88 -4.60 -30.32
N MET A 506 -6.15 -4.89 -31.59
CA MET A 506 -7.52 -5.01 -32.11
C MET A 506 -8.27 -6.21 -31.52
N LYS A 507 -7.59 -7.34 -31.28
CA LYS A 507 -8.16 -8.49 -30.56
C LYS A 507 -8.48 -8.12 -29.10
N GLU A 508 -7.56 -7.42 -28.43
CA GLU A 508 -7.75 -6.91 -27.07
C GLU A 508 -8.95 -5.93 -26.97
N ILE A 509 -9.05 -4.97 -27.90
CA ILE A 509 -10.14 -3.98 -27.96
C ILE A 509 -11.51 -4.64 -28.15
N ARG A 510 -11.59 -5.71 -28.94
CA ARG A 510 -12.85 -6.46 -29.11
C ARG A 510 -13.34 -7.04 -27.79
N VAL A 511 -12.43 -7.59 -27.00
CA VAL A 511 -12.76 -8.12 -25.67
C VAL A 511 -13.14 -6.99 -24.71
N LEU A 512 -12.42 -5.86 -24.74
CA LEU A 512 -12.77 -4.66 -23.97
C LEU A 512 -14.18 -4.15 -24.29
N LYS A 513 -14.60 -4.21 -25.57
CA LYS A 513 -15.96 -3.84 -25.98
C LYS A 513 -17.03 -4.76 -25.37
N GLU A 514 -16.79 -6.07 -25.33
CA GLU A 514 -17.69 -7.03 -24.68
C GLU A 514 -17.77 -6.78 -23.16
N LEU A 515 -16.63 -6.52 -22.51
CA LEU A 515 -16.58 -6.14 -21.09
C LEU A 515 -17.37 -4.86 -20.82
N ALA A 516 -17.26 -3.86 -21.70
CA ALA A 516 -18.03 -2.63 -21.64
C ALA A 516 -19.55 -2.88 -21.67
N PHE A 517 -20.04 -3.77 -22.54
CA PHE A 517 -21.46 -4.14 -22.56
C PHE A 517 -21.90 -4.85 -21.27
N LEU A 518 -21.07 -5.73 -20.72
CA LEU A 518 -21.35 -6.39 -19.44
C LEU A 518 -21.38 -5.39 -18.28
N ASN A 519 -20.49 -4.39 -18.26
CA ASN A 519 -20.50 -3.29 -17.29
C ASN A 519 -21.77 -2.44 -17.39
N ALA A 520 -22.23 -2.14 -18.62
CA ALA A 520 -23.49 -1.46 -18.83
C ALA A 520 -24.68 -2.29 -18.31
N ALA A 521 -24.66 -3.61 -18.52
CA ALA A 521 -25.68 -4.51 -17.97
C ALA A 521 -25.68 -4.55 -16.44
N THR A 522 -24.51 -4.55 -15.80
CA THR A 522 -24.37 -4.42 -14.33
C THR A 522 -24.90 -3.07 -13.85
N THR A 523 -24.58 -1.98 -14.54
CA THR A 523 -25.07 -0.63 -14.21
C THR A 523 -26.58 -0.53 -14.33
N LEU A 524 -27.17 -1.13 -15.37
CA LEU A 524 -28.61 -1.23 -15.55
C LEU A 524 -29.27 -2.02 -14.42
N SER A 525 -28.72 -3.19 -14.07
CA SER A 525 -29.20 -4.02 -12.96
C SER A 525 -29.23 -3.23 -11.65
N TRP A 526 -28.17 -2.49 -11.36
CA TRP A 526 -28.09 -1.62 -10.18
C TRP A 526 -29.07 -0.46 -10.21
N SER A 527 -29.23 0.19 -11.35
CA SER A 527 -30.09 1.37 -11.49
C SER A 527 -31.58 1.01 -11.46
N CYS A 528 -31.96 -0.15 -11.99
CA CYS A 528 -33.33 -0.65 -11.97
C CYS A 528 -33.78 -1.16 -10.61
N ALA A 529 -32.87 -1.70 -9.79
CA ALA A 529 -33.25 -2.43 -8.57
C ALA A 529 -34.13 -1.62 -7.60
N PRO A 530 -33.81 -0.36 -7.22
CA PRO A 530 -34.66 0.41 -6.29
C PRO A 530 -36.04 0.72 -6.87
N PHE A 531 -36.08 1.09 -8.14
CA PHE A 531 -37.31 1.41 -8.85
C PHE A 531 -38.22 0.18 -8.97
N LEU A 532 -37.67 -0.96 -9.41
CA LEU A 532 -38.42 -2.20 -9.60
C LEU A 532 -38.98 -2.71 -8.27
N VAL A 533 -38.17 -2.65 -7.21
CA VAL A 533 -38.59 -3.00 -5.85
C VAL A 533 -39.68 -2.05 -5.36
N ALA A 534 -39.54 -0.74 -5.55
CA ALA A 534 -40.54 0.24 -5.15
C ALA A 534 -41.87 0.06 -5.88
N VAL A 535 -41.86 -0.05 -7.22
CA VAL A 535 -43.08 -0.25 -8.04
C VAL A 535 -43.81 -1.53 -7.64
N LEU A 536 -43.09 -2.65 -7.53
CA LEU A 536 -43.73 -3.94 -7.26
C LEU A 536 -44.19 -4.04 -5.80
N THR A 537 -43.43 -3.50 -4.84
CA THR A 537 -43.85 -3.50 -3.44
C THR A 537 -45.03 -2.56 -3.21
N PHE A 538 -44.99 -1.32 -3.71
CA PHE A 538 -46.08 -0.37 -3.55
C PHE A 538 -47.32 -0.78 -4.36
N GLY A 539 -47.12 -1.34 -5.56
CA GLY A 539 -48.19 -1.91 -6.36
C GLY A 539 -48.94 -2.99 -5.58
N VAL A 540 -48.24 -3.99 -5.05
CA VAL A 540 -48.84 -5.07 -4.27
C VAL A 540 -49.48 -4.54 -2.98
N TYR A 541 -48.83 -3.61 -2.27
CA TYR A 541 -49.38 -2.98 -1.07
C TYR A 541 -50.75 -2.34 -1.31
N VAL A 542 -50.91 -1.58 -2.39
CA VAL A 542 -52.17 -0.89 -2.69
C VAL A 542 -53.20 -1.84 -3.31
N THR A 543 -52.81 -2.90 -4.01
CA THR A 543 -53.77 -3.87 -4.60
C THR A 543 -54.27 -4.93 -3.62
N VAL A 544 -53.50 -5.30 -2.59
CA VAL A 544 -53.87 -6.38 -1.66
C VAL A 544 -54.99 -5.97 -0.71
N ASP A 545 -54.97 -4.73 -0.21
CA ASP A 545 -56.05 -4.18 0.62
C ASP A 545 -56.26 -2.69 0.26
N PRO A 546 -57.09 -2.40 -0.75
CA PRO A 546 -57.32 -1.02 -1.19
C PRO A 546 -58.03 -0.15 -0.15
N VAL A 547 -58.60 -0.75 0.92
CA VAL A 547 -59.37 -0.03 1.96
C VAL A 547 -58.47 0.38 3.13
N ASN A 548 -57.48 -0.44 3.52
CA ASN A 548 -56.60 -0.12 4.65
C ASN A 548 -55.19 0.32 4.23
N ASN A 549 -54.69 -0.11 3.07
CA ASN A 549 -53.30 0.12 2.67
C ASN A 549 -53.13 1.42 1.86
N VAL A 550 -53.13 2.55 2.56
CA VAL A 550 -52.87 3.86 1.94
C VAL A 550 -51.39 4.16 1.87
N LEU A 551 -50.91 4.53 0.68
CA LEU A 551 -49.53 4.93 0.46
C LEU A 551 -49.25 6.35 0.99
N THR A 552 -49.24 6.49 2.32
CA THR A 552 -48.95 7.78 2.98
C THR A 552 -47.48 8.19 2.82
N PRO A 553 -47.14 9.50 2.84
CA PRO A 553 -45.75 9.97 2.66
C PRO A 553 -44.76 9.29 3.63
N GLN A 554 -45.18 9.10 4.88
CA GLN A 554 -44.41 8.40 5.91
C GLN A 554 -44.13 6.93 5.59
N ILE A 555 -45.04 6.22 4.90
CA ILE A 555 -44.83 4.84 4.47
C ILE A 555 -43.88 4.83 3.26
N THR A 556 -44.12 5.70 2.29
CA THR A 556 -43.36 5.76 1.04
C THR A 556 -41.89 6.10 1.26
N PHE A 557 -41.59 7.22 1.91
CA PHE A 557 -40.21 7.71 2.04
C PHE A 557 -39.38 6.90 3.05
N VAL A 558 -40.01 6.39 4.11
CA VAL A 558 -39.33 5.50 5.07
C VAL A 558 -39.02 4.15 4.41
N ALA A 559 -39.95 3.59 3.63
CA ALA A 559 -39.70 2.36 2.86
C ALA A 559 -38.58 2.53 1.84
N LEU A 560 -38.58 3.62 1.06
CA LEU A 560 -37.50 3.93 0.11
C LEU A 560 -36.14 4.04 0.80
N THR A 561 -36.08 4.69 1.96
CA THR A 561 -34.85 4.83 2.75
C THR A 561 -34.36 3.45 3.21
N LEU A 562 -35.24 2.59 3.72
CA LEU A 562 -34.90 1.22 4.13
C LEU A 562 -34.45 0.33 2.97
N PHE A 563 -35.07 0.46 1.79
CA PHE A 563 -34.62 -0.23 0.57
C PHE A 563 -33.22 0.23 0.14
N ASN A 564 -32.93 1.53 0.21
CA ASN A 564 -31.60 2.06 -0.10
C ASN A 564 -30.53 1.56 0.89
N ILE A 565 -30.85 1.48 2.18
CA ILE A 565 -29.96 0.88 3.19
C ILE A 565 -29.67 -0.59 2.88
N MET A 566 -30.69 -1.38 2.51
CA MET A 566 -30.55 -2.80 2.19
C MET A 566 -29.73 -3.06 0.92
N ARG A 567 -29.78 -2.14 -0.05
CA ARG A 567 -29.10 -2.29 -1.34
C ARG A 567 -27.58 -2.34 -1.22
N PHE A 568 -26.98 -1.48 -0.38
CA PHE A 568 -25.52 -1.37 -0.27
C PHE A 568 -24.86 -2.68 0.20
N PRO A 569 -25.31 -3.34 1.28
CA PRO A 569 -24.79 -4.64 1.71
C PRO A 569 -24.92 -5.71 0.62
N LEU A 570 -26.06 -5.73 -0.08
CA LEU A 570 -26.32 -6.71 -1.13
C LEU A 570 -25.37 -6.53 -2.33
N ALA A 571 -25.02 -5.28 -2.65
CA ALA A 571 -24.08 -4.94 -3.70
C ALA A 571 -22.65 -5.35 -3.38
N ILE A 572 -22.19 -4.95 -2.21
CA ILE A 572 -20.79 -5.14 -1.83
C ILE A 572 -20.50 -6.60 -1.47
N PHE A 573 -21.50 -7.38 -1.05
CA PHE A 573 -21.30 -8.78 -0.69
C PHE A 573 -20.66 -9.60 -1.82
N ALA A 574 -21.06 -9.40 -3.08
CA ALA A 574 -20.49 -10.10 -4.22
C ALA A 574 -19.00 -9.75 -4.46
N MET A 575 -18.66 -8.46 -4.31
CA MET A 575 -17.29 -7.96 -4.40
C MET A 575 -16.41 -8.53 -3.29
N ILE A 576 -16.89 -8.47 -2.03
CA ILE A 576 -16.17 -9.00 -0.87
C ILE A 576 -15.98 -10.51 -0.98
N TYR A 577 -16.99 -11.25 -1.45
CA TYR A 577 -16.87 -12.68 -1.64
C TYR A 577 -15.73 -13.02 -2.62
N THR A 578 -15.61 -12.26 -3.71
CA THR A 578 -14.53 -12.42 -4.68
C THR A 578 -13.18 -12.07 -4.07
N GLN A 579 -13.07 -10.98 -3.30
CA GLN A 579 -11.83 -10.61 -2.59
C GLN A 579 -11.44 -11.65 -1.53
N ALA A 580 -12.40 -12.23 -0.81
CA ALA A 580 -12.17 -13.26 0.18
C ALA A 580 -11.60 -14.55 -0.47
N LEU A 581 -12.13 -14.94 -1.64
CA LEU A 581 -11.57 -16.05 -2.41
C LEU A 581 -10.13 -15.77 -2.87
N GLN A 582 -9.84 -14.55 -3.31
CA GLN A 582 -8.47 -14.16 -3.70
C GLN A 582 -7.52 -14.16 -2.50
N CYS A 583 -7.95 -13.60 -1.36
CA CYS A 583 -7.20 -13.63 -0.11
C CYS A 583 -6.95 -15.07 0.36
N HIS A 584 -7.91 -15.98 0.19
CA HIS A 584 -7.72 -17.40 0.49
C HIS A 584 -6.61 -18.04 -0.36
N VAL A 585 -6.58 -17.78 -1.67
CA VAL A 585 -5.51 -18.27 -2.57
C VAL A 585 -4.16 -17.68 -2.17
N SER A 586 -4.10 -16.37 -1.91
CA SER A 586 -2.88 -15.68 -1.48
C SER A 586 -2.35 -16.20 -0.14
N ASN A 587 -3.25 -16.47 0.82
CA ASN A 587 -2.91 -17.10 2.08
C ASN A 587 -2.36 -18.53 1.88
N ASN A 588 -2.90 -19.33 0.97
CA ASN A 588 -2.36 -20.67 0.69
C ASN A 588 -0.95 -20.61 0.09
N ARG A 589 -0.69 -19.65 -0.82
CA ARG A 589 0.66 -19.42 -1.37
C ARG A 589 1.66 -18.96 -0.32
N LEU A 590 1.28 -18.01 0.53
CA LEU A 590 2.12 -17.55 1.64
C LEU A 590 2.43 -18.69 2.61
N LYS A 591 1.42 -19.52 2.96
CA LYS A 591 1.64 -20.71 3.80
C LYS A 591 2.62 -21.68 3.17
N GLY A 592 2.47 -21.96 1.87
CA GLY A 592 3.39 -22.80 1.11
C GLY A 592 4.82 -22.26 1.16
N PHE A 593 5.00 -20.95 0.97
CA PHE A 593 6.31 -20.30 1.05
C PHE A 593 6.95 -20.38 2.44
N PHE A 594 6.19 -20.13 3.52
CA PHE A 594 6.72 -20.25 4.88
C PHE A 594 7.00 -21.70 5.28
N ALA A 595 6.31 -22.67 4.67
CA ALA A 595 6.51 -24.10 4.87
C ALA A 595 7.77 -24.64 4.17
N GLU A 596 8.40 -23.87 3.27
CA GLU A 596 9.65 -24.25 2.61
C GLU A 596 10.81 -24.43 3.59
N GLN A 597 11.80 -25.20 3.18
CA GLN A 597 12.99 -25.49 3.99
C GLN A 597 13.88 -24.26 4.14
N GLU A 598 14.48 -24.12 5.32
CA GLU A 598 15.49 -23.09 5.62
C GLU A 598 16.87 -23.73 5.64
N MET A 599 17.88 -22.97 5.24
CA MET A 599 19.25 -23.33 5.58
C MET A 599 19.45 -23.17 7.07
N GLU A 600 20.00 -24.20 7.70
CA GLU A 600 20.50 -24.04 9.06
C GLU A 600 21.71 -23.13 9.02
N PRO A 601 21.79 -22.10 9.87
CA PRO A 601 23.05 -21.43 10.11
C PRO A 601 23.98 -22.47 10.73
N GLN A 602 24.83 -23.08 9.89
CA GLN A 602 25.85 -23.99 10.36
C GLN A 602 26.75 -23.17 11.27
N LEU A 603 26.74 -23.48 12.57
CA LEU A 603 27.72 -22.97 13.50
C LEU A 603 29.08 -23.46 13.01
N LEU A 604 29.74 -22.65 12.17
CA LEU A 604 31.17 -22.74 11.91
C LEU A 604 31.81 -22.53 13.28
N ASN A 605 32.14 -23.63 13.94
CA ASN A 605 32.68 -23.61 15.30
C ASN A 605 34.11 -23.09 15.24
N ALA A 606 34.28 -21.78 15.21
CA ALA A 606 35.59 -21.16 15.37
C ALA A 606 36.12 -21.51 16.78
N LYS A 607 36.94 -22.55 16.89
CA LYS A 607 37.85 -22.70 18.02
C LYS A 607 39.11 -21.93 17.67
N ASP A 608 39.44 -20.92 18.46
CA ASP A 608 40.58 -19.99 18.31
C ASP A 608 41.99 -20.62 18.31
N THR A 609 42.11 -21.93 18.14
CA THR A 609 43.34 -22.69 18.34
C THR A 609 43.93 -23.33 17.07
N SER A 610 43.35 -23.15 15.87
CA SER A 610 43.92 -23.67 14.62
C SER A 610 44.83 -22.65 13.92
N GLU A 611 46.02 -23.08 13.48
CA GLU A 611 46.92 -22.28 12.63
C GLU A 611 46.36 -22.08 11.21
N ASP A 612 45.51 -23.00 10.76
CA ASP A 612 44.85 -22.93 9.45
C ASP A 612 43.71 -21.90 9.41
N ALA A 613 43.54 -21.25 8.26
CA ALA A 613 42.43 -20.36 7.96
C ALA A 613 41.14 -21.12 7.62
N ILE A 614 41.27 -22.21 6.85
CA ILE A 614 40.18 -23.11 6.51
C ILE A 614 40.65 -24.55 6.72
N ARG A 615 39.88 -25.33 7.47
CA ARG A 615 40.09 -26.76 7.66
C ARG A 615 38.79 -27.53 7.43
N ILE A 616 38.83 -28.50 6.53
CA ILE A 616 37.74 -29.41 6.22
C ILE A 616 38.26 -30.82 6.48
N ASP A 617 37.63 -31.57 7.39
CA ASP A 617 37.98 -32.94 7.73
C ASP A 617 36.85 -33.88 7.31
N GLN A 618 37.11 -34.76 6.32
CA GLN A 618 36.17 -35.75 5.78
C GLN A 618 34.78 -35.17 5.39
N GLY A 619 34.77 -33.96 4.83
CA GLY A 619 33.56 -33.24 4.47
C GLY A 619 32.77 -33.91 3.33
N ASN A 620 31.49 -34.18 3.56
CA ASN A 620 30.53 -34.65 2.56
C ASN A 620 29.42 -33.61 2.39
N PHE A 621 29.23 -33.10 1.18
CA PHE A 621 28.26 -32.02 0.91
C PHE A 621 27.34 -32.34 -0.26
N THR A 622 26.09 -31.89 -0.13
CA THR A 622 25.05 -32.03 -1.15
C THR A 622 24.33 -30.71 -1.38
N TRP A 623 23.79 -30.52 -2.58
CA TRP A 623 22.87 -29.42 -2.85
C TRP A 623 21.48 -29.73 -2.30
N GLU A 624 21.06 -30.99 -2.41
CA GLU A 624 19.78 -31.47 -1.91
C GLU A 624 19.98 -32.55 -0.85
N SER A 625 19.23 -32.46 0.26
CA SER A 625 19.26 -33.46 1.32
C SER A 625 18.71 -34.83 0.88
N SER A 626 18.02 -34.88 -0.27
CA SER A 626 17.47 -36.07 -0.92
C SER A 626 18.44 -36.82 -1.83
N GLU A 627 19.59 -36.23 -2.16
CA GLU A 627 20.59 -36.91 -2.98
C GLU A 627 21.27 -38.02 -2.16
N GLU A 628 21.10 -39.27 -2.58
CA GLU A 628 21.76 -40.43 -1.94
C GLU A 628 23.30 -40.35 -2.07
N ASN A 629 23.79 -39.71 -3.13
CA ASN A 629 25.20 -39.58 -3.41
C ASN A 629 25.65 -38.12 -3.25
N PRO A 630 26.53 -37.79 -2.30
CA PRO A 630 26.99 -36.43 -2.15
C PRO A 630 27.82 -35.97 -3.34
N LEU A 631 27.59 -34.75 -3.81
CA LEU A 631 28.36 -34.17 -4.92
C LEU A 631 29.84 -34.06 -4.53
N LEU A 632 30.11 -33.58 -3.31
CA LEU A 632 31.45 -33.47 -2.76
C LEU A 632 31.68 -34.59 -1.75
N LYS A 633 32.71 -35.42 -1.97
CA LYS A 633 32.91 -36.69 -1.25
C LYS A 633 34.25 -36.71 -0.52
N ASN A 634 34.22 -36.99 0.78
CA ASN A 634 35.39 -37.19 1.64
C ASN A 634 36.46 -36.10 1.45
N LEU A 635 36.05 -34.84 1.44
CA LEU A 635 36.96 -33.71 1.28
C LEU A 635 37.80 -33.55 2.54
N SER A 636 39.12 -33.59 2.39
CA SER A 636 40.07 -33.27 3.46
C SER A 636 41.03 -32.19 2.97
N LEU A 637 40.85 -30.96 3.46
CA LEU A 637 41.55 -29.76 2.99
C LEU A 637 41.99 -28.91 4.18
N SER A 638 43.23 -28.44 4.15
CA SER A 638 43.79 -27.51 5.13
C SER A 638 44.47 -26.38 4.37
N ILE A 639 44.13 -25.14 4.71
CA ILE A 639 44.67 -23.93 4.06
C ILE A 639 45.30 -23.04 5.13
N PRO A 640 46.63 -22.86 5.09
CA PRO A 640 47.34 -21.97 6.02
C PRO A 640 46.94 -20.50 5.84
N ARG A 641 47.02 -19.72 6.91
CA ARG A 641 46.76 -18.27 6.88
C ARG A 641 47.77 -17.54 5.99
N GLY A 642 47.28 -16.56 5.21
CA GLY A 642 48.10 -15.70 4.36
C GLY A 642 48.62 -16.36 3.07
N SER A 643 48.26 -17.62 2.81
CA SER A 643 48.68 -18.35 1.62
C SER A 643 47.78 -18.06 0.40
N LEU A 644 48.36 -18.18 -0.80
CA LEU A 644 47.66 -18.20 -2.09
C LEU A 644 47.49 -19.64 -2.57
N VAL A 645 46.26 -20.15 -2.52
CA VAL A 645 45.91 -21.52 -2.93
C VAL A 645 45.10 -21.51 -4.23
N ALA A 646 45.55 -22.26 -5.24
CA ALA A 646 44.80 -22.45 -6.47
C ALA A 646 44.00 -23.76 -6.45
N ILE A 647 42.76 -23.73 -6.94
CA ILE A 647 41.91 -24.90 -7.13
C ILE A 647 41.66 -25.11 -8.62
N VAL A 648 42.09 -26.28 -9.14
CA VAL A 648 42.02 -26.62 -10.55
C VAL A 648 41.34 -27.97 -10.78
N GLY A 649 40.88 -28.21 -12.00
CA GLY A 649 40.21 -29.45 -12.38
C GLY A 649 39.25 -29.25 -13.54
N LYS A 650 38.76 -30.34 -14.13
CA LYS A 650 37.84 -30.32 -15.28
C LYS A 650 36.57 -29.50 -15.00
N VAL A 651 35.92 -29.01 -16.05
CA VAL A 651 34.59 -28.39 -15.94
C VAL A 651 33.63 -29.42 -15.31
N GLY A 652 32.82 -28.99 -14.33
CA GLY A 652 31.91 -29.90 -13.62
C GLY A 652 32.52 -30.74 -12.49
N SER A 653 33.82 -30.61 -12.18
CA SER A 653 34.48 -31.34 -11.08
C SER A 653 34.06 -30.94 -9.65
N GLY A 654 33.22 -29.91 -9.51
CA GLY A 654 32.72 -29.43 -8.20
C GLY A 654 33.47 -28.25 -7.58
N LYS A 655 34.29 -27.52 -8.34
CA LYS A 655 35.10 -26.38 -7.85
C LYS A 655 34.26 -25.26 -7.21
N SER A 656 33.30 -24.68 -7.93
CA SER A 656 32.42 -23.64 -7.37
C SER A 656 31.55 -24.18 -6.23
N SER A 657 31.16 -25.46 -6.29
CA SER A 657 30.47 -26.14 -5.19
C SER A 657 31.31 -26.19 -3.92
N LEU A 658 32.63 -26.34 -4.03
CA LEU A 658 33.53 -26.28 -2.87
C LEU A 658 33.49 -24.91 -2.19
N PHE A 659 33.43 -23.81 -2.95
CA PHE A 659 33.23 -22.47 -2.37
C PHE A 659 31.87 -22.33 -1.71
N SER A 660 30.79 -22.80 -2.34
CA SER A 660 29.47 -22.81 -1.70
C SER A 660 29.44 -23.67 -0.43
N ALA A 661 30.20 -24.76 -0.36
CA ALA A 661 30.37 -25.54 0.87
C ALA A 661 31.12 -24.77 1.96
N MET A 662 32.19 -24.05 1.60
CA MET A 662 32.93 -23.18 2.54
C MET A 662 32.06 -22.02 3.04
N LEU A 663 31.21 -21.44 2.20
CA LEU A 663 30.28 -20.35 2.56
C LEU A 663 29.08 -20.84 3.40
N GLY A 664 28.92 -22.16 3.59
CA GLY A 664 27.79 -22.75 4.29
C GLY A 664 26.48 -22.75 3.48
N GLU A 665 26.55 -22.59 2.16
CA GLU A 665 25.39 -22.63 1.26
C GLU A 665 25.02 -24.07 0.84
N MET A 666 25.90 -25.05 1.07
CA MET A 666 25.60 -26.48 0.83
C MET A 666 25.27 -27.22 2.12
N ASN A 667 24.43 -28.25 2.02
CA ASN A 667 24.11 -29.11 3.16
C ASN A 667 25.28 -30.03 3.46
N ARG A 668 25.76 -30.01 4.70
CA ARG A 668 26.79 -30.94 5.19
C ARG A 668 26.13 -32.21 5.71
N VAL A 669 26.43 -33.35 5.09
CA VAL A 669 25.95 -34.68 5.51
C VAL A 669 26.89 -35.31 6.54
N GLY A 670 28.19 -35.04 6.43
CA GLY A 670 29.20 -35.55 7.35
C GLY A 670 30.51 -34.76 7.26
N GLY A 671 31.38 -34.98 8.24
CA GLY A 671 32.67 -34.28 8.37
C GLY A 671 32.60 -32.99 9.19
N HIS A 672 33.75 -32.34 9.32
CA HIS A 672 33.94 -31.12 10.09
C HIS A 672 34.47 -29.98 9.20
N VAL A 673 34.06 -28.74 9.48
CA VAL A 673 34.49 -27.54 8.76
C VAL A 673 34.75 -26.44 9.78
N ASP A 674 35.98 -25.97 9.83
CA ASP A 674 36.44 -24.85 10.64
C ASP A 674 36.92 -23.74 9.71
N ILE A 675 36.41 -22.53 9.92
CA ILE A 675 36.78 -21.33 9.17
C ILE A 675 37.08 -20.21 10.16
N MET A 676 38.24 -19.60 10.03
CA MET A 676 38.75 -18.58 10.94
C MET A 676 38.90 -17.23 10.22
N GLY A 677 38.00 -16.29 10.53
CA GLY A 677 38.01 -14.92 9.98
C GLY A 677 36.82 -14.62 9.06
N ASN A 678 36.74 -13.38 8.59
CA ASN A 678 35.70 -12.92 7.67
C ASN A 678 36.05 -13.32 6.23
N ILE A 679 35.05 -13.80 5.48
CA ILE A 679 35.18 -14.19 4.08
C ILE A 679 34.64 -13.07 3.18
N ALA A 680 35.37 -12.73 2.12
CA ALA A 680 34.81 -12.05 0.95
C ALA A 680 34.86 -12.96 -0.27
N TYR A 681 33.78 -12.93 -1.05
CA TYR A 681 33.55 -13.82 -2.18
C TYR A 681 33.36 -13.01 -3.47
N VAL A 682 34.13 -13.37 -4.51
CA VAL A 682 34.00 -12.87 -5.87
C VAL A 682 33.40 -14.00 -6.71
N PRO A 683 32.10 -13.92 -7.07
CA PRO A 683 31.46 -14.94 -7.88
C PRO A 683 31.89 -14.87 -9.34
N GLN A 684 31.81 -16.00 -10.04
CA GLN A 684 32.07 -16.09 -11.48
C GLN A 684 31.22 -15.11 -12.30
N GLN A 685 29.94 -14.99 -11.96
CA GLN A 685 29.04 -13.96 -12.49
C GLN A 685 28.98 -12.77 -11.54
N ALA A 686 29.68 -11.69 -11.90
CA ALA A 686 29.73 -10.47 -11.10
C ALA A 686 28.35 -9.86 -10.84
N TRP A 687 28.07 -9.53 -9.58
CA TRP A 687 26.83 -8.91 -9.13
C TRP A 687 27.04 -7.44 -8.74
N ILE A 688 26.30 -6.53 -9.39
CA ILE A 688 26.42 -5.09 -9.22
C ILE A 688 25.06 -4.52 -8.80
N GLN A 689 25.04 -3.68 -7.76
CA GLN A 689 23.84 -3.00 -7.30
C GLN A 689 23.55 -1.75 -8.13
N ASN A 690 22.28 -1.36 -8.17
CA ASN A 690 21.84 -0.12 -8.83
C ASN A 690 22.17 1.12 -7.96
N MET A 691 23.45 1.48 -7.92
CA MET A 691 24.01 2.63 -7.20
C MET A 691 25.23 3.18 -7.94
N SER A 692 25.88 4.22 -7.42
CA SER A 692 27.11 4.73 -8.03
C SER A 692 28.20 3.64 -8.07
N LEU A 693 29.16 3.77 -8.99
CA LEU A 693 30.30 2.84 -9.05
C LEU A 693 31.09 2.87 -7.75
N ARG A 694 31.30 4.07 -7.17
CA ARG A 694 31.93 4.24 -5.85
C ARG A 694 31.19 3.47 -4.77
N ASP A 695 29.88 3.67 -4.63
CA ASP A 695 29.09 3.00 -3.59
C ASP A 695 29.12 1.47 -3.78
N ASN A 696 29.13 1.00 -5.03
CA ASN A 696 29.33 -0.41 -5.37
C ASN A 696 30.65 -0.99 -4.87
N ILE A 697 31.74 -0.23 -4.86
CA ILE A 697 33.04 -0.68 -4.33
C ILE A 697 33.08 -0.57 -2.80
N LEU A 698 32.57 0.53 -2.24
CA LEU A 698 32.56 0.76 -0.79
C LEU A 698 31.68 -0.23 -0.03
N PHE A 699 30.52 -0.58 -0.59
CA PHE A 699 29.60 -1.58 -0.03
C PHE A 699 29.29 -1.36 1.46
N ASN A 700 28.88 -0.14 1.82
CA ASN A 700 28.61 0.36 3.18
C ASN A 700 29.83 0.49 4.12
N LYS A 701 31.07 0.40 3.61
CA LYS A 701 32.27 0.81 4.35
C LYS A 701 32.50 2.33 4.22
N PRO A 702 33.16 2.97 5.19
CA PRO A 702 33.52 4.38 5.09
C PRO A 702 34.45 4.62 3.89
N PHE A 703 34.32 5.79 3.25
CA PHE A 703 35.16 6.20 2.13
C PHE A 703 36.53 6.67 2.64
N ASP A 704 37.57 5.89 2.34
CA ASP A 704 38.97 6.23 2.52
C ASP A 704 39.56 6.49 1.13
N ARG A 705 39.89 7.75 0.86
CA ARG A 705 40.32 8.19 -0.47
C ARG A 705 41.65 7.55 -0.89
N GLU A 706 42.63 7.48 0.01
CA GLU A 706 43.96 6.96 -0.34
C GLU A 706 43.91 5.47 -0.64
N PHE A 707 43.16 4.72 0.16
CA PHE A 707 42.98 3.29 -0.08
C PHE A 707 42.10 3.03 -1.31
N TYR A 708 41.03 3.80 -1.51
CA TYR A 708 40.17 3.70 -2.69
C TYR A 708 40.94 3.93 -3.99
N ASP A 709 41.72 5.01 -4.08
CA ASP A 709 42.51 5.34 -5.28
C ASP A 709 43.54 4.24 -5.57
N ARG A 710 44.13 3.64 -4.52
CA ARG A 710 45.03 2.48 -4.65
C ARG A 710 44.30 1.25 -5.19
N VAL A 711 43.11 0.94 -4.68
CA VAL A 711 42.30 -0.20 -5.16
C VAL A 711 41.91 -0.01 -6.63
N ILE A 712 41.50 1.20 -7.02
CA ILE A 712 41.16 1.53 -8.42
C ILE A 712 42.37 1.33 -9.35
N GLU A 713 43.57 1.69 -8.91
CA GLU A 713 44.81 1.50 -9.67
C GLU A 713 45.22 0.03 -9.77
N CYS A 714 45.23 -0.71 -8.65
CA CYS A 714 45.59 -2.13 -8.63
C CYS A 714 44.61 -2.98 -9.44
N CYS A 715 43.31 -2.63 -9.46
CA CYS A 715 42.30 -3.31 -10.28
C CYS A 715 42.21 -2.80 -11.73
N ALA A 716 43.11 -1.93 -12.17
CA ALA A 716 43.14 -1.35 -13.52
C ALA A 716 41.82 -0.66 -13.95
N LEU A 717 41.12 -0.01 -13.02
CA LEU A 717 39.84 0.66 -13.28
C LEU A 717 39.98 2.13 -13.73
N LYS A 718 41.16 2.75 -13.56
CA LYS A 718 41.42 4.15 -13.99
C LYS A 718 40.98 4.45 -15.43
N PRO A 719 41.33 3.61 -16.45
CA PRO A 719 40.88 3.86 -17.82
C PRO A 719 39.36 3.77 -17.98
N ASP A 720 38.71 2.84 -17.28
CA ASP A 720 37.27 2.69 -17.34
C ASP A 720 36.56 3.92 -16.76
N LEU A 721 37.04 4.43 -15.61
CA LEU A 721 36.48 5.62 -14.99
C LEU A 721 36.57 6.85 -15.92
N ALA A 722 37.69 7.01 -16.64
CA ALA A 722 37.86 8.11 -17.57
C ALA A 722 36.86 8.10 -18.75
N THR A 723 36.32 6.92 -19.10
CA THR A 723 35.27 6.81 -20.14
C THR A 723 33.87 7.09 -19.63
N LEU A 724 33.66 7.08 -18.31
CA LEU A 724 32.34 7.28 -17.71
C LEU A 724 32.03 8.78 -17.54
N PRO A 725 30.78 9.22 -17.81
CA PRO A 725 30.44 10.64 -17.85
C PRO A 725 30.59 11.42 -16.53
N ALA A 726 30.61 10.74 -15.37
CA ALA A 726 31.15 11.34 -14.12
C ALA A 726 32.00 10.36 -13.33
N GLU A 727 32.87 9.65 -14.04
CA GLU A 727 33.88 8.81 -13.42
C GLU A 727 33.25 7.84 -12.40
N ASP A 728 33.69 7.86 -11.14
CA ASP A 728 33.27 6.95 -10.09
C ASP A 728 31.88 7.25 -9.49
N MET A 729 31.37 8.46 -9.66
CA MET A 729 30.02 8.86 -9.24
C MET A 729 28.95 8.50 -10.26
N THR A 730 29.35 7.93 -11.40
CA THR A 730 28.41 7.46 -12.44
C THR A 730 27.49 6.38 -11.88
N GLU A 731 26.20 6.54 -12.13
CA GLU A 731 25.17 5.58 -11.71
C GLU A 731 25.23 4.32 -12.58
N ILE A 732 25.42 3.17 -11.94
CA ILE A 732 25.48 1.89 -12.61
C ILE A 732 24.09 1.27 -12.58
N GLY A 733 23.45 1.17 -13.75
CA GLY A 733 22.09 0.62 -13.88
C GLY A 733 21.97 -0.83 -13.39
N GLU A 734 20.73 -1.33 -13.25
CA GLU A 734 20.43 -2.67 -12.74
C GLU A 734 21.27 -3.77 -13.44
N LYS A 735 21.92 -4.64 -12.64
CA LYS A 735 22.87 -5.68 -13.10
C LYS A 735 24.06 -5.14 -13.92
N GLY A 736 24.35 -3.85 -13.83
CA GLY A 736 25.41 -3.17 -14.56
C GLY A 736 25.20 -3.16 -16.07
N ILE A 737 23.99 -2.89 -16.56
CA ILE A 737 23.71 -2.87 -18.02
C ILE A 737 24.66 -1.95 -18.82
N ASN A 738 25.22 -0.94 -18.16
CA ASN A 738 26.15 0.03 -18.75
C ASN A 738 27.61 -0.45 -18.83
N LEU A 739 27.91 -1.65 -18.31
CA LEU A 739 29.29 -2.15 -18.15
C LEU A 739 29.52 -3.42 -18.98
N SER A 740 30.75 -3.56 -19.49
CA SER A 740 31.20 -4.81 -20.12
C SER A 740 31.39 -5.93 -19.08
N GLY A 741 31.49 -7.19 -19.53
CA GLY A 741 31.72 -8.34 -18.64
C GLY A 741 33.00 -8.18 -17.79
N GLY A 742 34.12 -7.80 -18.43
CA GLY A 742 35.39 -7.55 -17.75
C GLY A 742 35.35 -6.37 -16.78
N GLN A 743 34.61 -5.30 -17.08
CA GLN A 743 34.40 -4.18 -16.15
C GLN A 743 33.64 -4.64 -14.90
N LYS A 744 32.57 -5.44 -15.06
CA LYS A 744 31.81 -5.97 -13.92
C LYS A 744 32.68 -6.86 -13.03
N GLN A 745 33.49 -7.74 -13.61
CA GLN A 745 34.41 -8.57 -12.83
C GLN A 745 35.43 -7.72 -12.05
N ARG A 746 36.04 -6.72 -12.69
CA ARG A 746 36.98 -5.80 -12.01
C ARG A 746 36.36 -5.01 -10.87
N ILE A 747 35.12 -4.53 -11.03
CA ILE A 747 34.39 -3.84 -9.95
C ILE A 747 34.06 -4.81 -8.81
N SER A 748 33.65 -6.04 -9.11
CA SER A 748 33.40 -7.07 -8.10
C SER A 748 34.68 -7.43 -7.34
N LEU A 749 35.82 -7.49 -8.03
CA LEU A 749 37.12 -7.71 -7.41
C LEU A 749 37.52 -6.51 -6.53
N ALA A 750 37.40 -5.29 -7.03
CA ALA A 750 37.69 -4.06 -6.28
C ALA A 750 36.89 -3.99 -4.97
N ARG A 751 35.59 -4.36 -5.01
CA ARG A 751 34.74 -4.49 -3.82
C ARG A 751 35.34 -5.47 -2.80
N SER A 752 35.82 -6.62 -3.25
CA SER A 752 36.41 -7.63 -2.37
C SER A 752 37.72 -7.16 -1.74
N VAL A 753 38.57 -6.47 -2.50
CA VAL A 753 39.83 -5.87 -2.00
C VAL A 753 39.53 -4.79 -0.97
N TYR A 754 38.54 -3.94 -1.22
CA TYR A 754 38.17 -2.85 -0.32
C TYR A 754 37.52 -3.34 0.99
N SER A 755 36.95 -4.54 1.00
CA SER A 755 36.21 -5.09 2.15
C SER A 755 37.06 -5.30 3.41
N GLY A 756 38.36 -5.55 3.24
CA GLY A 756 39.31 -5.88 4.32
C GLY A 756 39.04 -7.24 4.96
N ALA A 757 38.58 -8.24 4.19
CA ALA A 757 38.34 -9.60 4.68
C ALA A 757 39.64 -10.38 4.95
N ASP A 758 39.59 -11.36 5.85
CA ASP A 758 40.73 -12.23 6.21
C ASP A 758 40.95 -13.35 5.17
N ILE A 759 39.87 -13.77 4.52
CA ILE A 759 39.83 -14.83 3.51
C ILE A 759 39.14 -14.31 2.26
N LEU A 760 39.78 -14.49 1.10
CA LEU A 760 39.24 -14.14 -0.21
C LEU A 760 38.98 -15.39 -1.05
N LEU A 761 37.73 -15.61 -1.44
CA LEU A 761 37.32 -16.67 -2.38
C LEU A 761 37.11 -16.06 -3.76
N LEU A 762 37.93 -16.45 -4.73
CA LEU A 762 37.96 -15.89 -6.07
C LEU A 762 37.54 -16.95 -7.10
N ASP A 763 36.29 -16.90 -7.56
CA ASP A 763 35.77 -17.86 -8.55
C ASP A 763 35.96 -17.33 -9.98
N ASP A 764 37.10 -17.66 -10.55
CA ASP A 764 37.51 -17.32 -11.92
C ASP A 764 37.39 -15.82 -12.28
N PRO A 765 37.98 -14.91 -11.47
CA PRO A 765 37.80 -13.45 -11.60
C PRO A 765 38.53 -12.84 -12.81
N LEU A 766 39.33 -13.63 -13.54
CA LEU A 766 40.16 -13.18 -14.67
C LEU A 766 39.66 -13.70 -16.02
N SER A 767 38.52 -14.40 -16.06
CA SER A 767 38.01 -15.05 -17.28
C SER A 767 37.45 -14.09 -18.32
N ALA A 768 36.88 -12.96 -17.90
CA ALA A 768 36.23 -11.99 -18.78
C ALA A 768 37.11 -10.75 -19.07
N VAL A 769 38.38 -10.76 -18.65
CA VAL A 769 39.32 -9.65 -18.85
C VAL A 769 40.41 -10.04 -19.85
N ASP A 770 40.90 -9.06 -20.59
CA ASP A 770 42.00 -9.26 -21.55
C ASP A 770 43.27 -9.71 -20.83
N ALA A 771 44.10 -10.54 -21.48
CA ALA A 771 45.28 -11.17 -20.87
C ALA A 771 46.24 -10.15 -20.21
N HIS A 772 46.51 -9.01 -20.85
CA HIS A 772 47.35 -7.95 -20.28
C HIS A 772 46.75 -7.35 -19.01
N VAL A 773 45.44 -7.09 -18.99
CA VAL A 773 44.73 -6.57 -17.81
C VAL A 773 44.69 -7.63 -16.72
N GLY A 774 44.48 -8.90 -17.08
CA GLY A 774 44.52 -10.04 -16.18
C GLY A 774 45.87 -10.19 -15.48
N LYS A 775 46.97 -10.06 -16.22
CA LYS A 775 48.34 -10.07 -15.67
C LYS A 775 48.58 -8.93 -14.69
N HIS A 776 48.20 -7.69 -15.02
CA HIS A 776 48.29 -6.54 -14.12
C HIS A 776 47.52 -6.78 -12.81
N ILE A 777 46.28 -7.26 -12.90
CA ILE A 777 45.47 -7.57 -11.73
C ILE A 777 46.12 -8.66 -10.89
N PHE A 778 46.63 -9.72 -11.52
CA PHE A 778 47.27 -10.80 -10.80
C PHE A 778 48.50 -10.30 -10.01
N GLU A 779 49.39 -9.55 -10.65
CA GLU A 779 50.62 -9.02 -10.03
C GLU A 779 50.33 -7.99 -8.92
N GLN A 780 49.39 -7.07 -9.16
CA GLN A 780 49.11 -5.96 -8.24
C GLN A 780 48.11 -6.29 -7.13
N VAL A 781 47.26 -7.32 -7.32
CA VAL A 781 46.20 -7.66 -6.36
C VAL A 781 46.41 -9.03 -5.74
N ILE A 782 46.57 -10.08 -6.55
CA ILE A 782 46.43 -11.49 -6.12
C ILE A 782 47.77 -12.10 -5.68
N SER A 783 48.88 -11.71 -6.30
CA SER A 783 50.20 -12.29 -6.12
C SER A 783 50.69 -12.22 -4.66
N SER A 784 51.36 -13.28 -4.21
CA SER A 784 51.98 -13.35 -2.88
C SER A 784 53.19 -12.42 -2.74
N ASP A 785 53.85 -12.03 -3.85
CA ASP A 785 55.08 -11.23 -3.81
C ASP A 785 54.79 -9.72 -3.78
N THR A 786 53.99 -9.26 -4.74
CA THR A 786 53.76 -7.84 -5.04
C THR A 786 52.33 -7.38 -4.77
N GLY A 787 51.40 -8.32 -4.57
CA GLY A 787 49.98 -8.03 -4.49
C GLY A 787 49.59 -7.26 -3.22
N VAL A 788 48.59 -6.38 -3.35
CA VAL A 788 48.04 -5.62 -2.21
C VAL A 788 47.43 -6.55 -1.14
N LEU A 789 47.01 -7.75 -1.54
CA LEU A 789 46.39 -8.75 -0.68
C LEU A 789 47.38 -9.75 -0.08
N LYS A 790 48.71 -9.57 -0.22
CA LYS A 790 49.72 -10.60 0.11
C LYS A 790 49.64 -11.23 1.51
N HIS A 791 49.09 -10.52 2.50
CA HIS A 791 48.94 -11.03 3.86
C HIS A 791 47.57 -11.68 4.15
N THR A 792 46.62 -11.56 3.23
CA THR A 792 45.27 -12.15 3.31
C THR A 792 45.28 -13.60 2.81
N THR A 793 44.46 -14.50 3.34
CA THR A 793 44.36 -15.85 2.74
C THR A 793 43.58 -15.76 1.42
N ARG A 794 44.13 -16.26 0.32
CA ARG A 794 43.54 -16.11 -1.02
C ARG A 794 43.32 -17.48 -1.65
N ILE A 795 42.11 -17.78 -2.07
CA ILE A 795 41.77 -19.05 -2.73
C ILE A 795 41.23 -18.74 -4.12
N LEU A 796 41.96 -19.17 -5.14
CA LEU A 796 41.70 -18.87 -6.54
C LEU A 796 41.26 -20.12 -7.30
N ILE A 797 40.01 -20.15 -7.74
CA ILE A 797 39.60 -21.05 -8.82
C ILE A 797 39.94 -20.32 -10.12
N THR A 798 40.69 -20.93 -11.01
CA THR A 798 41.00 -20.33 -12.31
C THR A 798 41.17 -21.37 -13.41
N HIS A 799 40.80 -20.98 -14.62
CA HIS A 799 41.15 -21.68 -15.85
C HIS A 799 42.48 -21.19 -16.46
N GLY A 800 43.03 -20.06 -15.97
CA GLY A 800 44.29 -19.49 -16.41
C GLY A 800 45.48 -20.24 -15.81
N LEU A 801 45.98 -21.26 -16.52
CA LEU A 801 47.02 -22.15 -16.01
C LEU A 801 48.38 -21.47 -15.79
N HIS A 802 48.67 -20.37 -16.49
CA HIS A 802 49.93 -19.64 -16.37
C HIS A 802 50.12 -18.97 -14.99
N PHE A 803 49.03 -18.76 -14.24
CA PHE A 803 49.08 -18.19 -12.89
C PHE A 803 49.44 -19.22 -11.80
N LEU A 804 49.33 -20.52 -12.09
CA LEU A 804 49.47 -21.57 -11.09
C LEU A 804 50.88 -21.66 -10.49
N LYS A 805 51.90 -21.27 -11.24
CA LYS A 805 53.31 -21.29 -10.78
C LYS A 805 53.61 -20.29 -9.66
N TYR A 806 52.78 -19.26 -9.51
CA TYR A 806 52.90 -18.25 -8.46
C TYR A 806 52.09 -18.58 -7.21
N CYS A 807 51.36 -19.69 -7.21
CA CYS A 807 50.55 -20.12 -6.07
C CYS A 807 51.39 -20.94 -5.09
N ASP A 808 51.21 -20.71 -3.79
CA ASP A 808 51.94 -21.41 -2.73
C ASP A 808 51.55 -22.90 -2.71
N GLN A 809 50.28 -23.18 -3.01
CA GLN A 809 49.74 -24.54 -3.07
C GLN A 809 48.67 -24.66 -4.16
N ILE A 810 48.63 -25.80 -4.84
CA ILE A 810 47.61 -26.15 -5.83
C ILE A 810 46.84 -27.37 -5.33
N VAL A 811 45.52 -27.34 -5.49
CA VAL A 811 44.59 -28.42 -5.14
C VAL A 811 43.87 -28.86 -6.41
N VAL A 812 44.00 -30.14 -6.76
CA VAL A 812 43.37 -30.71 -7.96
C VAL A 812 42.10 -31.45 -7.58
N MET A 813 40.97 -31.01 -8.12
CA MET A 813 39.67 -31.65 -7.96
C MET A 813 39.33 -32.56 -9.15
N LYS A 814 38.89 -33.78 -8.86
CA LYS A 814 38.41 -34.77 -9.83
C LYS A 814 37.17 -35.45 -9.25
N ASP A 815 36.07 -35.43 -10.00
CA ASP A 815 34.79 -36.08 -9.65
C ASP A 815 34.30 -35.79 -8.22
N GLY A 816 34.38 -34.52 -7.78
CA GLY A 816 33.93 -34.09 -6.45
C GLY A 816 34.85 -34.49 -5.29
N ARG A 817 36.07 -34.94 -5.57
CA ARG A 817 37.11 -35.31 -4.59
C ARG A 817 38.38 -34.52 -4.82
N ILE A 818 39.16 -34.33 -3.76
CA ILE A 818 40.54 -33.83 -3.87
C ILE A 818 41.42 -35.00 -4.26
N SER A 819 42.04 -34.94 -5.45
CA SER A 819 42.93 -35.98 -5.96
C SER A 819 44.34 -35.80 -5.43
N GLU A 820 44.90 -34.61 -5.60
CA GLU A 820 46.28 -34.26 -5.25
C GLU A 820 46.37 -32.83 -4.73
N LYS A 821 47.36 -32.57 -3.87
CA LYS A 821 47.69 -31.23 -3.37
C LYS A 821 49.20 -31.10 -3.22
N GLY A 822 49.75 -29.93 -3.53
CA GLY A 822 51.19 -29.66 -3.41
C GLY A 822 51.59 -28.37 -4.13
N SER A 823 52.88 -28.05 -4.12
CA SER A 823 53.41 -26.94 -4.92
C SER A 823 53.42 -27.29 -6.42
N TYR A 824 53.49 -26.28 -7.29
CA TYR A 824 53.55 -26.49 -8.74
C TYR A 824 54.67 -27.45 -9.16
N GLN A 825 55.87 -27.30 -8.57
CA GLN A 825 57.03 -28.14 -8.89
C GLN A 825 56.87 -29.60 -8.43
N GLU A 826 56.21 -29.82 -7.29
CA GLU A 826 55.94 -31.18 -6.77
C GLU A 826 54.91 -31.91 -7.64
N LEU A 827 53.82 -31.23 -8.01
CA LEU A 827 52.75 -31.80 -8.83
C LEU A 827 53.14 -32.02 -10.29
N MET A 828 54.09 -31.23 -10.81
CA MET A 828 54.64 -31.44 -12.15
C MET A 828 55.56 -32.67 -12.22
N LYS A 829 56.24 -33.00 -11.12
CA LYS A 829 57.09 -34.20 -11.00
C LYS A 829 56.27 -35.47 -10.75
N SER A 830 55.12 -35.37 -10.06
CA SER A 830 54.20 -36.50 -9.94
C SER A 830 53.56 -36.82 -11.31
N GLN A 831 53.49 -38.10 -11.69
CA GLN A 831 52.68 -38.54 -12.83
C GLN A 831 51.20 -38.67 -12.41
N GLY A 832 50.68 -37.58 -11.85
CA GLY A 832 49.38 -37.53 -11.21
C GLY A 832 48.27 -36.89 -12.05
N ALA A 833 47.10 -36.73 -11.45
CA ALA A 833 45.92 -36.11 -12.04
C ALA A 833 46.15 -34.67 -12.50
N PHE A 834 47.10 -33.94 -11.88
CA PHE A 834 47.50 -32.60 -12.31
C PHE A 834 48.13 -32.62 -13.72
N GLY A 835 49.07 -33.54 -13.95
CA GLY A 835 49.74 -33.69 -15.24
C GLY A 835 48.78 -34.10 -16.35
N GLU A 836 47.88 -35.04 -16.08
CA GLU A 836 46.81 -35.43 -17.02
C GLU A 836 45.92 -34.25 -17.40
N PHE A 837 45.50 -33.45 -16.40
CA PHE A 837 44.67 -32.26 -16.61
C PHE A 837 45.37 -31.21 -17.48
N LEU A 838 46.67 -30.98 -17.25
CA LEU A 838 47.47 -30.04 -18.02
C LEU A 838 47.64 -30.49 -19.48
N GLU A 839 47.92 -31.78 -19.70
CA GLU A 839 48.03 -32.38 -21.04
C GLU A 839 46.72 -32.26 -21.83
N GLU A 840 45.60 -32.62 -21.20
CA GLU A 840 44.27 -32.56 -21.83
C GLU A 840 43.86 -31.13 -22.17
N TYR A 841 44.14 -30.16 -21.28
CA TYR A 841 43.87 -28.76 -21.53
C TYR A 841 44.68 -28.22 -22.72
N LEU A 842 45.99 -28.49 -22.78
CA LEU A 842 46.84 -28.04 -23.88
C LEU A 842 46.37 -28.60 -25.23
N VAL A 843 45.89 -29.84 -25.24
CA VAL A 843 45.31 -30.48 -26.44
C VAL A 843 43.96 -29.86 -26.82
N GLU A 844 43.07 -29.56 -25.86
CA GLU A 844 41.80 -28.87 -26.13
C GLU A 844 42.01 -27.44 -26.61
N GLU A 845 42.91 -26.69 -25.99
CA GLU A 845 43.20 -25.31 -26.38
C GLU A 845 43.79 -25.24 -27.80
N ALA A 846 44.68 -26.18 -28.14
CA ALA A 846 45.19 -26.35 -29.50
C ALA A 846 44.09 -26.70 -30.51
N LYS A 847 43.09 -27.52 -30.14
CA LYS A 847 41.90 -27.80 -30.98
C LYS A 847 41.03 -26.56 -31.20
N THR A 848 40.81 -25.78 -30.15
CA THR A 848 39.87 -24.66 -30.14
C THR A 848 40.43 -23.45 -30.88
N ARG A 849 41.73 -23.17 -30.73
CA ARG A 849 42.44 -22.09 -31.44
C ARG A 849 42.83 -22.47 -32.88
N GLY A 850 42.79 -23.75 -33.25
CA GLY A 850 43.16 -24.31 -34.56
C GLY A 850 42.31 -23.93 -35.79
N ARG A 851 41.60 -22.79 -35.79
CA ARG A 851 40.83 -22.31 -36.95
C ARG A 851 41.11 -20.87 -37.40
N SER A 852 41.90 -20.11 -36.63
CA SER A 852 42.32 -18.77 -37.03
C SER A 852 43.60 -18.39 -36.31
N VAL A 853 44.53 -17.81 -37.08
CA VAL A 853 45.79 -17.18 -36.68
C VAL A 853 46.99 -18.15 -36.68
N SER A 854 47.82 -17.99 -37.71
CA SER A 854 49.23 -18.41 -37.70
C SER A 854 49.91 -17.86 -36.45
N PHE A 855 50.64 -18.70 -35.71
CA PHE A 855 51.56 -18.35 -34.61
C PHE A 855 51.89 -16.85 -34.53
N GLY A 856 51.09 -16.12 -33.77
CA GLY A 856 51.21 -14.70 -33.46
C GLY A 856 51.15 -14.50 -31.94
N GLU A 857 51.27 -13.24 -31.51
CA GLU A 857 51.51 -12.77 -30.13
C GLU A 857 50.59 -13.38 -29.04
N ASP A 858 49.38 -13.84 -29.38
CA ASP A 858 48.45 -14.50 -28.43
C ASP A 858 48.82 -15.94 -28.04
N SER A 859 49.95 -16.48 -28.53
CA SER A 859 50.44 -17.85 -28.26
C SER A 859 51.55 -17.95 -27.21
N GLU A 860 51.95 -16.82 -26.60
CA GLU A 860 53.01 -16.78 -25.60
C GLU A 860 52.71 -17.69 -24.40
N ASP A 861 51.50 -17.66 -23.82
CA ASP A 861 51.14 -18.44 -22.63
C ASP A 861 51.29 -19.97 -22.83
N VAL A 862 50.84 -20.48 -23.98
CA VAL A 862 50.91 -21.92 -24.31
C VAL A 862 52.37 -22.31 -24.57
N SER A 863 53.13 -21.45 -25.25
CA SER A 863 54.55 -21.67 -25.48
C SER A 863 55.38 -21.62 -24.19
N GLU A 864 55.02 -20.74 -23.26
CA GLU A 864 55.64 -20.63 -21.94
C GLU A 864 55.36 -21.87 -21.09
N LEU A 865 54.11 -22.35 -21.07
CA LEU A 865 53.72 -23.61 -20.42
C LEU A 865 54.46 -24.81 -21.02
N LEU A 866 54.58 -24.90 -22.36
CA LEU A 866 55.31 -25.97 -23.03
C LEU A 866 56.83 -25.93 -22.73
N ASN A 867 57.42 -24.73 -22.66
CA ASN A 867 58.82 -24.54 -22.29
C ASN A 867 59.07 -24.86 -20.80
N GLU A 868 58.10 -24.62 -19.92
CA GLU A 868 58.20 -25.05 -18.52
C GLU A 868 58.03 -26.56 -18.35
N ILE A 869 57.11 -27.18 -19.11
CA ILE A 869 56.97 -28.65 -19.17
C ILE A 869 58.29 -29.28 -19.66
N GLU A 870 58.99 -28.67 -20.62
CA GLU A 870 60.29 -29.15 -21.07
C GLU A 870 61.36 -29.16 -19.97
N LYS A 871 61.39 -28.11 -19.13
CA LYS A 871 62.36 -27.99 -18.03
C LYS A 871 62.17 -29.07 -16.96
N VAL A 872 60.94 -29.54 -16.75
CA VAL A 872 60.60 -30.47 -15.66
C VAL A 872 60.41 -31.91 -16.16
N ALA A 873 59.87 -32.10 -17.37
CA ALA A 873 59.51 -33.39 -17.95
C ALA A 873 59.61 -33.39 -19.50
N PRO A 874 60.82 -33.45 -20.09
CA PRO A 874 61.04 -33.31 -21.53
C PRO A 874 60.38 -34.39 -22.40
N GLU A 875 60.14 -35.59 -21.86
CA GLU A 875 59.43 -36.67 -22.56
C GLU A 875 57.93 -36.37 -22.75
N LYS A 876 57.30 -35.63 -21.82
CA LYS A 876 55.88 -35.25 -21.91
C LYS A 876 55.64 -34.24 -23.01
N ARG A 877 56.53 -33.27 -23.19
CA ARG A 877 56.44 -32.28 -24.29
C ARG A 877 56.35 -32.96 -25.66
N LYS A 878 57.22 -33.93 -25.93
CA LYS A 878 57.20 -34.70 -27.19
C LYS A 878 55.88 -35.45 -27.40
N ARG A 879 55.29 -35.99 -26.33
CA ARG A 879 53.99 -36.68 -26.37
C ARG A 879 52.84 -35.71 -26.68
N ILE A 880 52.80 -34.56 -26.02
CA ILE A 880 51.80 -33.51 -26.24
C ILE A 880 51.92 -32.96 -27.68
N GLU A 881 53.13 -32.63 -28.13
CA GLU A 881 53.39 -32.18 -29.50
C GLU A 881 52.96 -33.24 -30.54
N SER A 882 53.19 -34.53 -30.26
CA SER A 882 52.72 -35.62 -31.13
C SER A 882 51.19 -35.73 -31.19
N GLN A 883 50.49 -35.50 -30.07
CA GLN A 883 49.03 -35.50 -30.02
C GLN A 883 48.43 -34.28 -30.73
N ILE A 884 49.00 -33.09 -30.53
CA ILE A 884 48.62 -31.86 -31.25
C ILE A 884 48.83 -32.04 -32.77
N SER A 885 49.94 -32.64 -33.17
CA SER A 885 50.26 -32.95 -34.59
C SER A 885 49.25 -33.93 -35.21
N GLN A 886 48.83 -34.96 -34.47
CA GLN A 886 47.80 -35.91 -34.92
C GLN A 886 46.44 -35.23 -35.12
N VAL A 887 46.05 -34.32 -34.22
CA VAL A 887 44.82 -33.53 -34.34
C VAL A 887 44.86 -32.64 -35.59
N HIS A 888 45.98 -31.97 -35.88
CA HIS A 888 46.14 -31.20 -37.11
C HIS A 888 46.02 -32.05 -38.38
N SER A 889 46.62 -33.24 -38.41
CA SER A 889 46.56 -34.15 -39.57
C SER A 889 45.15 -34.69 -39.87
N SER A 890 44.32 -34.88 -38.83
CA SER A 890 42.94 -35.36 -38.99
C SER A 890 41.98 -34.27 -39.50
N THR A 891 42.31 -32.99 -39.32
CA THR A 891 41.46 -31.85 -39.70
C THR A 891 41.72 -31.36 -41.13
N GLU A 892 42.93 -31.57 -41.67
CA GLU A 892 43.29 -31.23 -43.06
C GLU A 892 42.61 -32.11 -44.13
N SER A 893 42.02 -33.25 -43.75
CA SER A 893 41.39 -34.16 -44.71
C SER A 893 39.97 -33.75 -45.17
N LEU A 894 39.40 -32.65 -44.65
CA LEU A 894 37.99 -32.28 -44.86
C LEU A 894 37.72 -30.98 -45.64
N ASN A 895 38.70 -30.25 -46.17
CA ASN A 895 38.40 -29.06 -46.98
C ASN A 895 39.40 -28.84 -48.13
N LYS A 896 39.07 -29.38 -49.30
CA LYS A 896 39.62 -28.94 -50.59
C LYS A 896 38.60 -28.03 -51.28
N GLN A 897 38.75 -26.72 -51.13
CA GLN A 897 38.31 -25.74 -52.14
C GLN A 897 39.13 -24.44 -51.98
N PRO A 898 39.66 -23.85 -53.08
CA PRO A 898 40.55 -22.70 -53.00
C PRO A 898 39.79 -21.37 -52.98
N PRO A 899 40.22 -20.34 -52.22
CA PRO A 899 39.75 -18.98 -52.39
C PRO A 899 40.65 -18.20 -53.37
N THR A 900 40.02 -17.45 -54.26
CA THR A 900 40.63 -16.49 -55.20
C THR A 900 41.00 -15.17 -54.50
N PRO A 901 42.01 -14.42 -54.99
CA PRO A 901 42.51 -13.23 -54.31
C PRO A 901 41.86 -11.95 -54.85
N ILE A 902 41.39 -11.07 -53.95
CA ILE A 902 41.10 -9.66 -54.29
C ILE A 902 41.94 -8.75 -53.39
N LYS A 903 42.93 -8.12 -54.01
CA LYS A 903 43.73 -7.03 -53.44
C LYS A 903 42.87 -5.77 -53.34
N ARG A 904 42.99 -5.01 -52.25
CA ARG A 904 42.89 -3.53 -52.35
C ARG A 904 43.81 -2.85 -51.34
N LYS A 905 44.66 -2.00 -51.93
CA LYS A 905 45.65 -1.13 -51.28
C LYS A 905 44.94 -0.03 -50.50
N VAL A 906 45.45 0.26 -49.31
CA VAL A 906 45.21 1.52 -48.59
C VAL A 906 46.22 2.54 -49.10
N SER A 907 45.74 3.68 -49.57
CA SER A 907 46.56 4.87 -49.82
C SER A 907 45.91 6.07 -49.14
N VAL A 908 46.67 6.68 -48.24
CA VAL A 908 46.41 7.94 -47.55
C VAL A 908 46.62 9.11 -48.52
N ALA A 909 45.72 10.10 -48.51
CA ALA A 909 45.99 11.48 -48.94
C ALA A 909 44.93 12.45 -48.37
N PRO A 910 45.23 13.77 -48.29
CA PRO A 910 44.79 14.63 -47.20
C PRO A 910 43.60 15.56 -47.51
N SER A 911 43.05 16.10 -46.44
CA SER A 911 42.06 17.18 -46.35
C SER A 911 42.41 18.43 -47.16
N LEU A 912 41.45 18.97 -47.92
CA LEU A 912 41.44 20.38 -48.32
C LEU A 912 40.03 20.95 -48.53
N SER A 913 39.82 22.08 -47.85
CA SER A 913 39.00 23.26 -48.21
C SER A 913 37.51 23.13 -48.52
N SER A 914 36.73 23.71 -47.61
CA SER A 914 35.41 24.30 -47.81
C SER A 914 35.43 25.51 -48.77
N PRO A 915 34.38 25.72 -49.59
CA PRO A 915 34.03 27.05 -50.10
C PRO A 915 32.82 27.64 -49.37
N LYS A 916 32.91 28.95 -49.14
CA LYS A 916 31.89 29.89 -48.66
C LYS A 916 30.74 30.08 -49.66
N ALA A 917 29.53 30.33 -49.15
CA ALA A 917 28.52 31.25 -49.70
C ALA A 917 27.52 31.60 -48.57
N LYS A 918 27.59 32.81 -47.98
CA LYS A 918 26.78 34.01 -48.25
C LYS A 918 25.26 33.79 -48.11
N GLU A 919 24.65 34.24 -47.00
CA GLU A 919 24.12 35.60 -46.70
C GLU A 919 22.71 35.82 -47.29
N GLU A 920 21.70 35.84 -46.42
CA GLU A 920 20.57 36.78 -46.53
C GLU A 920 19.91 37.02 -45.15
N LEU A 921 19.91 38.29 -44.75
CA LEU A 921 19.16 38.93 -43.66
C LEU A 921 17.67 38.51 -43.70
N GLY A 922 16.95 38.28 -42.61
CA GLY A 922 16.73 39.20 -41.50
C GLY A 922 15.30 39.76 -41.55
N LYS A 923 14.39 39.20 -40.74
CA LYS A 923 13.14 39.85 -40.30
C LYS A 923 12.97 39.60 -38.81
N ALA A 924 13.12 40.67 -38.03
CA ALA A 924 12.88 40.70 -36.60
C ALA A 924 11.39 40.97 -36.35
N GLU A 925 10.75 40.10 -35.56
CA GLU A 925 9.57 40.45 -34.77
C GLU A 925 9.95 40.47 -33.29
N LYS A 926 9.46 41.50 -32.61
CA LYS A 926 9.79 41.87 -31.23
C LYS A 926 9.08 40.92 -30.27
N GLU A 927 9.82 40.26 -29.39
CA GLU A 927 9.27 39.67 -28.16
C GLU A 927 9.67 40.52 -26.94
N GLU A 928 8.68 40.76 -26.10
CA GLU A 928 8.74 41.59 -24.89
C GLU A 928 9.60 40.94 -23.80
N VAL A 929 10.34 41.78 -23.06
CA VAL A 929 11.21 41.38 -21.94
C VAL A 929 10.35 41.03 -20.73
N PRO A 930 10.43 39.80 -20.17
CA PRO A 930 9.73 39.49 -18.94
C PRO A 930 10.45 40.06 -17.71
N SER A 931 9.65 40.45 -16.71
CA SER A 931 10.06 41.13 -15.49
C SER A 931 10.99 40.30 -14.58
N ASN A 932 11.78 40.99 -13.74
CA ASN A 932 12.82 40.41 -12.88
C ASN A 932 12.35 39.33 -11.88
N ASP A 933 11.04 39.17 -11.65
CA ASP A 933 10.50 38.12 -10.78
C ASP A 933 10.44 36.74 -11.48
N GLU A 934 10.37 36.70 -12.82
CA GLU A 934 10.46 35.43 -13.58
C GLU A 934 11.90 34.92 -13.70
N LYS A 935 12.91 35.81 -13.64
CA LYS A 935 14.32 35.41 -13.56
C LYS A 935 14.64 34.65 -12.27
N LYS A 936 13.97 34.96 -11.16
CA LYS A 936 14.16 34.24 -9.90
C LYS A 936 13.54 32.84 -9.92
N ALA A 937 12.40 32.67 -10.60
CA ALA A 937 11.77 31.36 -10.76
C ALA A 937 12.48 30.46 -11.80
N LEU A 938 13.20 31.05 -12.76
CA LEU A 938 14.03 30.32 -13.71
C LEU A 938 15.39 29.92 -13.11
N LEU A 939 15.94 30.71 -12.18
CA LEU A 939 17.20 30.39 -11.49
C LEU A 939 17.09 29.21 -10.52
N ASP A 940 15.90 28.92 -9.95
CA ASP A 940 15.68 27.74 -9.12
C ASP A 940 15.39 26.46 -9.93
N LYS A 941 15.16 26.56 -11.25
CA LYS A 941 14.93 25.41 -12.15
C LYS A 941 16.18 24.90 -12.86
N GLU A 942 17.28 25.62 -12.79
CA GLU A 942 18.58 25.14 -13.28
C GLU A 942 19.43 24.62 -12.10
N ALA A 943 18.93 23.59 -11.42
CA ALA A 943 19.87 22.60 -10.89
C ALA A 943 20.53 21.94 -12.10
N SER A 944 21.74 22.39 -12.43
CA SER A 944 22.61 21.78 -13.44
C SER A 944 22.45 20.25 -13.43
N PRO A 945 22.29 19.56 -14.57
CA PRO A 945 22.27 18.10 -14.58
C PRO A 945 23.55 17.64 -13.87
N VAL A 946 23.40 16.96 -12.74
CA VAL A 946 24.52 16.36 -12.03
C VAL A 946 25.25 15.51 -13.06
N LYS A 947 26.45 15.93 -13.48
CA LYS A 947 27.26 15.20 -14.46
C LYS A 947 27.27 13.73 -14.05
N GLY A 948 27.01 12.82 -15.01
CA GLY A 948 27.12 11.37 -14.84
C GLY A 948 25.87 10.58 -14.46
N LYS A 949 24.70 11.21 -14.39
CA LYS A 949 23.42 10.47 -14.42
C LYS A 949 23.01 10.24 -15.88
N LEU A 950 23.24 9.02 -16.38
CA LEU A 950 22.78 8.58 -17.71
C LEU A 950 21.26 8.39 -17.76
N VAL A 951 20.67 7.92 -16.66
CA VAL A 951 19.22 7.78 -16.51
C VAL A 951 18.67 9.07 -15.90
N GLU A 952 17.90 9.82 -16.69
CA GLU A 952 17.14 10.93 -16.13
C GLU A 952 16.12 10.39 -15.11
N LYS A 953 16.17 10.89 -13.88
CA LYS A 953 15.09 10.64 -12.91
C LYS A 953 13.79 11.15 -13.51
N GLU A 954 12.73 10.35 -13.40
CA GLU A 954 11.42 10.71 -13.90
C GLU A 954 10.98 12.04 -13.27
N GLY A 955 10.88 13.09 -14.08
CA GLY A 955 10.38 14.38 -13.65
C GLY A 955 8.87 14.30 -13.48
N MET A 956 8.38 14.49 -12.26
CA MET A 956 6.95 14.71 -12.01
C MET A 956 6.62 16.17 -12.27
N GLU A 957 5.70 16.43 -13.20
CA GLU A 957 5.09 17.75 -13.35
C GLU A 957 4.37 18.13 -12.05
N THR A 958 4.86 19.18 -11.39
CA THR A 958 4.31 19.68 -10.13
C THR A 958 3.21 20.70 -10.41
N GLY A 959 1.98 20.43 -9.98
CA GLY A 959 0.87 21.38 -10.08
C GLY A 959 -0.45 20.75 -10.53
N LYS A 960 -1.38 21.57 -11.01
CA LYS A 960 -2.65 21.10 -11.55
C LYS A 960 -2.45 20.51 -12.95
N VAL A 961 -3.16 19.43 -13.26
CA VAL A 961 -3.23 18.87 -14.62
C VAL A 961 -3.70 19.96 -15.59
N LYS A 962 -2.94 20.20 -16.66
CA LYS A 962 -3.26 21.21 -17.67
C LYS A 962 -4.58 20.84 -18.36
N TRP A 963 -5.44 21.83 -18.62
CA TRP A 963 -6.73 21.61 -19.30
C TRP A 963 -6.56 20.95 -20.68
N THR A 964 -5.42 21.20 -21.34
CA THR A 964 -5.03 20.57 -22.60
C THR A 964 -5.06 19.04 -22.55
N VAL A 965 -4.72 18.42 -21.42
CA VAL A 965 -4.74 16.96 -21.23
C VAL A 965 -6.17 16.43 -21.30
N TYR A 966 -7.12 17.10 -20.64
CA TYR A 966 -8.53 16.73 -20.70
C TYR A 966 -9.10 16.90 -22.12
N THR A 967 -8.72 17.97 -22.83
CA THR A 967 -9.18 18.18 -24.20
C THR A 967 -8.64 17.14 -25.17
N VAL A 968 -7.39 16.68 -24.99
CA VAL A 968 -6.83 15.58 -25.81
C VAL A 968 -7.62 14.28 -25.59
N TYR A 969 -7.96 13.97 -24.34
CA TYR A 969 -8.77 12.79 -24.04
C TYR A 969 -10.19 12.90 -24.62
N LEU A 970 -10.85 14.04 -24.47
CA LEU A 970 -12.17 14.29 -25.07
C LEU A 970 -12.13 14.24 -26.60
N ALA A 971 -11.06 14.73 -27.22
CA ALA A 971 -10.86 14.62 -28.65
C ALA A 971 -10.70 13.15 -29.10
N ALA A 972 -10.01 12.32 -28.31
CA ALA A 972 -9.86 10.89 -28.58
C ALA A 972 -11.19 10.11 -28.46
N ILE A 973 -12.07 10.48 -27.53
CA ILE A 973 -13.45 9.97 -27.47
C ILE A 973 -14.24 10.45 -28.70
N GLY A 974 -14.05 11.71 -29.06
CA GLY A 974 -14.78 12.42 -30.10
C GLY A 974 -15.90 13.28 -29.51
N TYR A 975 -15.86 14.59 -29.79
CA TYR A 975 -16.77 15.58 -29.21
C TYR A 975 -18.26 15.25 -29.41
N GLY A 976 -18.65 14.67 -30.55
CA GLY A 976 -20.03 14.27 -30.81
C GLY A 976 -20.53 13.14 -29.90
N ILE A 977 -19.68 12.14 -29.62
CA ILE A 977 -20.03 11.02 -28.72
C ILE A 977 -20.13 11.53 -27.28
N ALA A 978 -19.20 12.40 -26.87
CA ALA A 978 -19.22 13.02 -25.56
C ALA A 978 -20.47 13.90 -25.34
N ALA A 979 -20.85 14.70 -26.33
CA ALA A 979 -22.05 15.53 -26.28
C ALA A 979 -23.34 14.70 -26.22
N LEU A 980 -23.43 13.63 -27.03
CA LEU A 980 -24.56 12.70 -27.00
C LEU A 980 -24.70 12.01 -25.64
N PHE A 981 -23.60 11.53 -25.07
CA PHE A 981 -23.57 10.94 -23.74
C PHE A 981 -24.09 11.92 -22.68
N LEU A 982 -23.57 13.15 -22.66
CA LEU A 982 -23.99 14.17 -21.69
C LEU A 982 -25.48 14.48 -21.82
N GLY A 983 -26.00 14.60 -23.05
CA GLY A 983 -27.42 14.83 -23.30
C GLY A 983 -28.32 13.70 -22.79
N VAL A 984 -27.99 12.44 -23.10
CA VAL A 984 -28.74 11.26 -22.62
C VAL A 984 -28.66 11.12 -21.10
N TYR A 985 -27.49 11.39 -20.52
CA TYR A 985 -27.28 11.35 -19.07
C TYR A 985 -28.14 12.39 -18.35
N ILE A 986 -28.11 13.66 -18.79
CA ILE A 986 -28.97 14.73 -18.22
C ILE A 986 -30.44 14.36 -18.35
N PHE A 987 -30.86 13.84 -19.52
CA PHE A 987 -32.24 13.39 -19.72
C PHE A 987 -32.64 12.30 -18.71
N SER A 988 -31.75 11.35 -18.44
CA SER A 988 -31.99 10.31 -17.43
C SER A 988 -32.14 10.88 -16.01
N SER A 989 -31.32 11.87 -15.64
CA SER A 989 -31.43 12.55 -14.35
C SER A 989 -32.75 13.31 -14.21
N VAL A 990 -33.19 13.97 -15.29
CA VAL A 990 -34.48 14.67 -15.34
C VAL A 990 -35.63 13.70 -15.11
N LEU A 991 -35.65 12.54 -15.79
CA LEU A 991 -36.67 11.50 -15.57
C LEU A 991 -36.67 10.98 -14.11
N GLY A 992 -35.49 10.82 -13.51
CA GLY A 992 -35.37 10.43 -12.10
C GLY A 992 -35.96 11.45 -11.12
N VAL A 993 -35.71 12.75 -11.35
CA VAL A 993 -36.32 13.83 -10.55
C VAL A 993 -37.84 13.80 -10.69
N PHE A 994 -38.35 13.73 -11.91
CA PHE A 994 -39.79 13.68 -12.15
C PHE A 994 -40.45 12.45 -11.51
N SER A 995 -39.81 11.28 -11.57
CA SER A 995 -40.28 10.06 -10.91
C SER A 995 -40.44 10.25 -9.39
N ASN A 996 -39.43 10.82 -8.72
CA ASN A 996 -39.47 11.10 -7.29
C ASN A 996 -40.52 12.15 -6.91
N LEU A 997 -40.63 13.24 -7.67
CA LEU A 997 -41.65 14.28 -7.45
C LEU A 997 -43.07 13.76 -7.69
N TRP A 998 -43.25 12.88 -8.68
CA TRP A 998 -44.53 12.24 -8.96
C TRP A 998 -44.96 11.34 -7.80
N LEU A 999 -44.03 10.55 -7.26
CA LEU A 999 -44.29 9.69 -6.10
C LEU A 999 -44.63 10.52 -4.85
N ALA A 1000 -43.94 11.65 -4.63
CA ALA A 1000 -44.26 12.59 -3.55
C ALA A 1000 -45.70 13.09 -3.64
N ARG A 1001 -46.09 13.64 -4.80
CA ARG A 1001 -47.46 14.13 -5.04
C ARG A 1001 -48.51 13.03 -4.95
N TRP A 1002 -48.19 11.81 -5.42
CA TRP A 1002 -49.08 10.67 -5.25
C TRP A 1002 -49.31 10.34 -3.77
N SER A 1003 -48.26 10.35 -2.95
CA SER A 1003 -48.39 10.07 -1.53
C SER A 1003 -49.22 11.11 -0.77
N ASP A 1004 -49.13 12.39 -1.13
CA ASP A 1004 -49.94 13.47 -0.51
C ASP A 1004 -51.42 13.35 -0.87
N ASP A 1005 -51.73 12.98 -2.12
CA ASP A 1005 -53.11 12.83 -2.58
C ASP A 1005 -53.74 11.49 -2.19
N ALA A 1006 -52.95 10.51 -1.73
CA ALA A 1006 -53.40 9.13 -1.52
C ALA A 1006 -54.65 9.00 -0.63
N LYS A 1007 -54.72 9.77 0.47
CA LYS A 1007 -55.90 9.80 1.37
C LYS A 1007 -57.14 10.41 0.70
N LYS A 1008 -56.97 11.39 -0.18
CA LYS A 1008 -58.08 12.03 -0.92
C LYS A 1008 -58.62 11.10 -1.99
N ILE A 1009 -57.73 10.41 -2.70
CA ILE A 1009 -58.07 9.47 -3.78
C ILE A 1009 -58.87 8.28 -3.25
N GLN A 1010 -58.56 7.81 -2.04
CA GLN A 1010 -59.27 6.69 -1.42
C GLN A 1010 -60.74 7.00 -1.07
N GLY A 1011 -61.05 8.28 -0.81
CA GLY A 1011 -62.42 8.74 -0.54
C GLY A 1011 -63.27 8.99 -1.78
N ASP A 1012 -62.69 8.87 -2.98
CA ASP A 1012 -63.35 9.11 -4.27
C ASP A 1012 -63.86 7.79 -4.89
N SER A 1013 -65.04 7.82 -5.53
CA SER A 1013 -65.65 6.64 -6.17
C SER A 1013 -64.82 6.11 -7.36
N ASN A 1014 -63.96 6.95 -7.94
CA ASN A 1014 -63.00 6.60 -8.98
C ASN A 1014 -61.56 6.34 -8.47
N GLY A 1015 -61.38 6.19 -7.15
CA GLY A 1015 -60.08 6.11 -6.49
C GLY A 1015 -59.17 4.97 -6.99
N GLU A 1016 -59.73 3.80 -7.30
CA GLU A 1016 -58.97 2.66 -7.80
C GLU A 1016 -58.36 2.91 -9.19
N ASN A 1017 -59.13 3.52 -10.09
CA ASN A 1017 -58.67 3.88 -11.44
C ASN A 1017 -57.59 4.98 -11.41
N GLN A 1018 -57.75 5.98 -10.53
CA GLN A 1018 -56.75 7.03 -10.35
C GLN A 1018 -55.43 6.47 -9.78
N THR A 1019 -55.52 5.50 -8.87
CA THR A 1019 -54.36 4.81 -8.29
C THR A 1019 -53.60 4.00 -9.34
N ARG A 1020 -54.31 3.20 -10.15
CA ARG A 1020 -53.71 2.44 -11.26
C ARG A 1020 -53.03 3.35 -12.28
N TYR A 1021 -53.66 4.48 -12.62
CA TYR A 1021 -53.07 5.48 -13.51
C TYR A 1021 -51.76 6.07 -12.95
N ARG A 1022 -51.74 6.49 -11.68
CA ARG A 1022 -50.53 7.05 -11.05
C ARG A 1022 -49.39 6.03 -10.94
N LEU A 1023 -49.72 4.76 -10.67
CA LEU A 1023 -48.74 3.66 -10.65
C LEU A 1023 -48.15 3.42 -12.05
N LEU A 1024 -48.96 3.42 -13.11
CA LEU A 1024 -48.49 3.26 -14.50
C LEU A 1024 -47.58 4.40 -14.94
N VAL A 1025 -47.91 5.65 -14.61
CA VAL A 1025 -47.05 6.80 -14.92
C VAL A 1025 -45.72 6.71 -14.16
N TYR A 1026 -45.75 6.36 -12.87
CA TYR A 1026 -44.54 6.14 -12.08
C TYR A 1026 -43.67 5.03 -12.69
N ALA A 1027 -44.30 3.91 -13.09
CA ALA A 1027 -43.60 2.81 -13.75
C ALA A 1027 -42.98 3.23 -15.10
N GLY A 1028 -43.71 3.99 -15.92
CA GLY A 1028 -43.21 4.50 -17.20
C GLY A 1028 -41.99 5.42 -17.05
N LEU A 1029 -42.02 6.34 -16.07
CA LEU A 1029 -40.91 7.25 -15.79
C LEU A 1029 -39.64 6.50 -15.35
N GLY A 1030 -39.76 5.50 -14.48
CA GLY A 1030 -38.60 4.74 -14.03
C GLY A 1030 -38.04 3.78 -15.07
N VAL A 1031 -38.87 3.15 -15.91
CA VAL A 1031 -38.39 2.38 -17.08
C VAL A 1031 -37.66 3.30 -18.06
N GLY A 1032 -38.22 4.48 -18.35
CA GLY A 1032 -37.58 5.49 -19.19
C GLY A 1032 -36.22 5.93 -18.64
N GLN A 1033 -36.13 6.16 -17.32
CA GLN A 1033 -34.89 6.48 -16.64
C GLN A 1033 -33.87 5.34 -16.78
N ALA A 1034 -34.26 4.10 -16.48
CA ALA A 1034 -33.39 2.93 -16.57
C ALA A 1034 -32.83 2.70 -17.98
N CYS A 1035 -33.69 2.77 -19.00
CA CYS A 1035 -33.28 2.66 -20.40
C CYS A 1035 -32.30 3.77 -20.80
N SER A 1036 -32.54 5.00 -20.35
CA SER A 1036 -31.65 6.15 -20.63
C SER A 1036 -30.29 5.99 -19.94
N ILE A 1037 -30.24 5.50 -18.70
CA ILE A 1037 -28.98 5.20 -17.99
C ILE A 1037 -28.18 4.11 -18.71
N CYS A 1038 -28.87 3.05 -19.19
CA CYS A 1038 -28.23 2.00 -19.97
C CYS A 1038 -27.64 2.54 -21.27
N ALA A 1039 -28.42 3.35 -22.01
CA ALA A 1039 -27.95 3.99 -23.22
C ALA A 1039 -26.73 4.88 -22.96
N ALA A 1040 -26.77 5.73 -21.92
CA ALA A 1040 -25.63 6.55 -21.51
C ALA A 1040 -24.39 5.70 -21.18
N SER A 1041 -24.56 4.60 -20.45
CA SER A 1041 -23.47 3.68 -20.09
C SER A 1041 -22.82 3.06 -21.33
N ILE A 1042 -23.62 2.63 -22.30
CA ILE A 1042 -23.13 2.07 -23.57
C ILE A 1042 -22.39 3.13 -24.40
N ILE A 1043 -22.97 4.33 -24.55
CA ILE A 1043 -22.35 5.42 -25.33
C ILE A 1043 -20.99 5.80 -24.72
N MET A 1044 -20.94 5.95 -23.40
CA MET A 1044 -19.70 6.22 -22.67
C MET A 1044 -18.68 5.13 -22.94
N ALA A 1045 -19.05 3.86 -22.72
CA ALA A 1045 -18.10 2.76 -22.85
C ALA A 1045 -17.54 2.61 -24.28
N LEU A 1046 -18.38 2.80 -25.31
CA LEU A 1046 -17.92 2.83 -26.71
C LEU A 1046 -16.97 4.01 -26.99
N GLY A 1047 -17.25 5.18 -26.43
CA GLY A 1047 -16.38 6.34 -26.51
C GLY A 1047 -15.01 6.12 -25.86
N MET A 1048 -14.98 5.46 -24.69
CA MET A 1048 -13.75 5.16 -23.96
C MET A 1048 -12.89 4.11 -24.67
N VAL A 1049 -13.52 3.07 -25.22
CA VAL A 1049 -12.80 2.06 -26.04
C VAL A 1049 -12.20 2.70 -27.30
N ARG A 1050 -12.88 3.67 -27.91
CA ARG A 1050 -12.33 4.44 -29.03
C ARG A 1050 -11.13 5.28 -28.61
N ALA A 1051 -11.22 6.01 -27.49
CA ALA A 1051 -10.12 6.83 -26.97
C ALA A 1051 -8.88 5.97 -26.66
N SER A 1052 -9.08 4.84 -26.01
CA SER A 1052 -8.07 3.82 -25.69
C SER A 1052 -7.32 3.32 -26.94
N ARG A 1053 -8.02 3.13 -28.07
CA ARG A 1053 -7.39 2.77 -29.34
C ARG A 1053 -6.50 3.89 -29.87
N ILE A 1054 -7.06 5.09 -30.01
CA ILE A 1054 -6.40 6.24 -30.65
C ILE A 1054 -5.15 6.65 -29.84
N LEU A 1055 -5.25 6.67 -28.52
CA LEU A 1055 -4.13 7.03 -27.64
C LEU A 1055 -3.00 5.99 -27.71
N HIS A 1056 -3.33 4.71 -27.73
CA HIS A 1056 -2.33 3.65 -27.87
C HIS A 1056 -1.63 3.70 -29.24
N GLU A 1057 -2.40 3.85 -30.32
CA GLU A 1057 -1.89 3.90 -31.69
C GLU A 1057 -0.93 5.10 -31.88
N GLY A 1058 -1.36 6.30 -31.48
CA GLY A 1058 -0.49 7.47 -31.55
C GLY A 1058 0.74 7.39 -30.63
N PHE A 1059 0.63 6.72 -29.47
CA PHE A 1059 1.79 6.50 -28.60
C PHE A 1059 2.80 5.52 -29.20
N LEU A 1060 2.32 4.42 -29.80
CA LEU A 1060 3.15 3.43 -30.49
C LEU A 1060 3.91 4.06 -31.66
N GLU A 1061 3.22 4.82 -32.49
CA GLU A 1061 3.80 5.51 -33.64
C GLU A 1061 4.93 6.46 -33.20
N ASN A 1062 4.69 7.29 -32.19
CA ASN A 1062 5.69 8.25 -31.70
C ASN A 1062 6.93 7.57 -31.09
N ILE A 1063 6.76 6.47 -30.35
CA ILE A 1063 7.89 5.73 -29.77
C ILE A 1063 8.73 5.07 -30.87
N LEU A 1064 8.10 4.46 -31.87
CA LEU A 1064 8.84 3.84 -32.96
C LEU A 1064 9.61 4.86 -33.81
N HIS A 1065 9.12 6.09 -33.95
CA HIS A 1065 9.82 7.17 -34.65
C HIS A 1065 10.90 7.89 -33.81
N SER A 1066 11.01 7.60 -32.51
CA SER A 1066 11.98 8.25 -31.64
C SER A 1066 13.44 7.88 -32.00
N PRO A 1067 14.41 8.80 -31.83
CA PRO A 1067 15.83 8.53 -32.14
C PRO A 1067 16.47 7.56 -31.14
N MET A 1068 17.61 6.95 -31.51
CA MET A 1068 18.36 6.04 -30.61
C MET A 1068 18.77 6.70 -29.29
N SER A 1069 19.08 8.00 -29.29
CA SER A 1069 19.42 8.75 -28.08
C SER A 1069 18.33 8.72 -27.01
N PHE A 1070 17.06 8.62 -27.41
CA PHE A 1070 15.95 8.47 -26.47
C PHE A 1070 15.98 7.12 -25.76
N PHE A 1071 16.28 6.04 -26.47
CA PHE A 1071 16.36 4.68 -25.91
C PHE A 1071 17.60 4.45 -25.06
N ASP A 1072 18.69 5.19 -25.32
CA ASP A 1072 19.92 5.11 -24.52
C ASP A 1072 19.79 5.86 -23.18
N THR A 1073 18.96 6.91 -23.12
CA THR A 1073 18.73 7.73 -21.91
C THR A 1073 17.51 7.29 -21.09
N THR A 1074 16.54 6.67 -21.74
CA THR A 1074 15.29 6.24 -21.12
C THR A 1074 15.31 4.74 -20.83
N PRO A 1075 15.18 4.30 -19.56
CA PRO A 1075 15.13 2.88 -19.23
C PRO A 1075 13.99 2.17 -19.98
N LEU A 1076 14.27 1.02 -20.61
CA LEU A 1076 13.26 0.24 -21.34
C LEU A 1076 12.06 -0.14 -20.45
N GLY A 1077 12.30 -0.40 -19.16
CA GLY A 1077 11.25 -0.67 -18.18
C GLY A 1077 10.25 0.49 -18.04
N ARG A 1078 10.69 1.75 -18.20
CA ARG A 1078 9.82 2.93 -18.16
C ARG A 1078 8.87 2.96 -19.36
N ILE A 1079 9.41 2.71 -20.56
CA ILE A 1079 8.62 2.66 -21.79
C ILE A 1079 7.62 1.51 -21.72
N LEU A 1080 8.07 0.32 -21.30
CA LEU A 1080 7.21 -0.85 -21.14
C LEU A 1080 6.11 -0.62 -20.09
N ASN A 1081 6.41 0.08 -18.99
CA ASN A 1081 5.42 0.46 -17.99
C ASN A 1081 4.31 1.35 -18.58
N ARG A 1082 4.64 2.30 -19.46
CA ARG A 1082 3.66 3.15 -20.13
C ARG A 1082 2.72 2.32 -21.02
N PHE A 1083 3.26 1.40 -21.81
CA PHE A 1083 2.44 0.46 -22.60
C PHE A 1083 1.65 -0.55 -21.75
N GLY A 1084 2.11 -0.84 -20.53
CA GLY A 1084 1.50 -1.79 -19.60
C GLY A 1084 0.50 -1.16 -18.64
N LYS A 1085 1.00 -0.48 -17.61
CA LYS A 1085 0.22 0.07 -16.49
C LYS A 1085 -0.60 1.28 -16.90
N ASP A 1086 -0.02 2.22 -17.65
CA ASP A 1086 -0.73 3.47 -17.96
C ASP A 1086 -1.80 3.27 -19.03
N ILE A 1087 -1.52 2.47 -20.07
CA ILE A 1087 -2.58 2.03 -21.00
C ILE A 1087 -3.66 1.24 -20.27
N LYS A 1088 -3.32 0.37 -19.30
CA LYS A 1088 -4.33 -0.29 -18.46
C LYS A 1088 -5.19 0.73 -17.69
N CYS A 1089 -4.58 1.76 -17.12
CA CYS A 1089 -5.30 2.85 -16.43
C CYS A 1089 -6.28 3.54 -17.40
N VAL A 1090 -5.84 3.87 -18.62
CA VAL A 1090 -6.68 4.44 -19.69
C VAL A 1090 -7.82 3.49 -20.10
N ASP A 1091 -7.55 2.19 -20.16
CA ASP A 1091 -8.50 1.17 -20.62
C ASP A 1091 -9.58 0.83 -19.59
N THR A 1092 -9.26 0.92 -18.28
CA THR A 1092 -10.11 0.36 -17.21
C THR A 1092 -10.40 1.35 -16.07
N GLU A 1093 -9.36 1.95 -15.48
CA GLU A 1093 -9.50 2.75 -14.25
C GLU A 1093 -10.05 4.16 -14.52
N LEU A 1094 -9.64 4.79 -15.64
CA LEU A 1094 -10.09 6.12 -16.04
C LEU A 1094 -11.58 6.14 -16.45
N PRO A 1095 -12.10 5.17 -17.24
CA PRO A 1095 -13.54 5.04 -17.49
C PRO A 1095 -14.39 4.91 -16.24
N GLU A 1096 -13.96 4.08 -15.29
CA GLU A 1096 -14.64 3.89 -14.02
C GLU A 1096 -14.67 5.19 -13.21
N SER A 1097 -13.50 5.83 -13.05
CA SER A 1097 -13.38 7.09 -12.29
C SER A 1097 -14.22 8.24 -12.89
N ILE A 1098 -14.25 8.37 -14.22
CA ILE A 1098 -15.08 9.38 -14.89
C ILE A 1098 -16.57 9.07 -14.71
N GLY A 1099 -16.95 7.80 -14.83
CA GLY A 1099 -18.33 7.35 -14.58
C GLY A 1099 -18.78 7.68 -13.16
N GLU A 1100 -17.98 7.34 -12.15
CA GLU A 1100 -18.24 7.64 -10.74
C GLU A 1100 -18.31 9.14 -10.47
N PHE A 1101 -17.39 9.92 -11.03
CA PHE A 1101 -17.37 11.38 -10.90
C PHE A 1101 -18.63 12.02 -11.48
N LEU A 1102 -19.05 11.61 -12.68
CA LEU A 1102 -20.25 12.11 -13.33
C LEU A 1102 -21.50 11.70 -12.58
N TYR A 1103 -21.55 10.46 -12.09
CA TYR A 1103 -22.63 9.95 -11.24
C TYR A 1103 -22.77 10.79 -9.97
N ALA A 1104 -21.69 10.94 -9.20
CA ALA A 1104 -21.70 11.69 -7.95
C ALA A 1104 -22.01 13.18 -8.16
N SER A 1105 -21.42 13.80 -9.20
CA SER A 1105 -21.68 15.20 -9.53
C SER A 1105 -23.14 15.41 -9.95
N GLY A 1106 -23.69 14.49 -10.74
CA GLY A 1106 -25.09 14.49 -11.14
C GLY A 1106 -26.04 14.34 -9.95
N GLU A 1107 -25.75 13.43 -9.03
CA GLU A 1107 -26.57 13.19 -7.82
C GLU A 1107 -26.57 14.40 -6.87
N VAL A 1108 -25.42 15.05 -6.67
CA VAL A 1108 -25.30 16.29 -5.87
C VAL A 1108 -26.07 17.43 -6.51
N LEU A 1109 -25.90 17.64 -7.82
CA LEU A 1109 -26.63 18.67 -8.57
C LEU A 1109 -28.14 18.42 -8.50
N GLN A 1110 -28.57 17.18 -8.72
CA GLN A 1110 -29.97 16.76 -8.62
C GLN A 1110 -30.55 17.07 -7.25
N SER A 1111 -29.87 16.67 -6.17
CA SER A 1111 -30.31 16.91 -4.79
C SER A 1111 -30.42 18.41 -4.48
N PHE A 1112 -29.47 19.20 -4.96
CA PHE A 1112 -29.47 20.66 -4.78
C PHE A 1112 -30.62 21.34 -5.54
N LEU A 1113 -30.88 20.93 -6.79
CA LEU A 1113 -32.00 21.45 -7.58
C LEU A 1113 -33.35 21.12 -6.94
N ILE A 1114 -33.52 19.90 -6.39
CA ILE A 1114 -34.72 19.52 -5.64
C ILE A 1114 -34.87 20.41 -4.39
N LEU A 1115 -33.80 20.65 -3.64
CA LEU A 1115 -33.83 21.51 -2.45
C LEU A 1115 -34.21 22.96 -2.79
N ILE A 1116 -33.69 23.52 -3.89
CA ILE A 1116 -34.08 24.86 -4.36
C ILE A 1116 -35.55 24.90 -4.74
N TYR A 1117 -36.04 23.88 -5.44
CA TYR A 1117 -37.44 23.80 -5.86
C TYR A 1117 -38.40 23.70 -4.65
N VAL A 1118 -38.07 22.86 -3.67
CA VAL A 1118 -38.93 22.61 -2.49
C VAL A 1118 -38.81 23.73 -1.45
N LEU A 1119 -37.62 24.28 -1.22
CA LEU A 1119 -37.33 25.30 -0.21
C LEU A 1119 -36.66 26.56 -0.80
N PRO A 1120 -37.36 27.36 -1.64
CA PRO A 1120 -36.75 28.52 -2.30
C PRO A 1120 -36.16 29.54 -1.33
N LYS A 1121 -36.79 29.74 -0.16
CA LYS A 1121 -36.33 30.69 0.87
C LYS A 1121 -35.01 30.26 1.53
N ALA A 1122 -34.71 28.97 1.57
CA ALA A 1122 -33.47 28.43 2.15
C ALA A 1122 -32.33 28.30 1.12
N SER A 1123 -32.59 28.56 -0.17
CA SER A 1123 -31.61 28.43 -1.26
C SER A 1123 -30.34 29.27 -1.06
N ILE A 1124 -30.45 30.47 -0.48
CA ILE A 1124 -29.31 31.34 -0.16
C ILE A 1124 -28.37 30.65 0.84
N PHE A 1125 -28.94 30.03 1.88
CA PHE A 1125 -28.16 29.32 2.91
C PHE A 1125 -27.43 28.11 2.32
N TYR A 1126 -28.10 27.32 1.47
CA TYR A 1126 -27.47 26.18 0.80
C TYR A 1126 -26.37 26.63 -0.17
N SER A 1127 -26.56 27.75 -0.86
CA SER A 1127 -25.55 28.30 -1.76
C SER A 1127 -24.30 28.74 -1.01
N LEU A 1128 -24.46 29.36 0.18
CA LEU A 1128 -23.34 29.68 1.08
C LEU A 1128 -22.62 28.43 1.59
N LEU A 1129 -23.36 27.36 1.92
CA LEU A 1129 -22.76 26.07 2.31
C LEU A 1129 -21.92 25.45 1.20
N VAL A 1130 -22.36 25.51 -0.05
CA VAL A 1130 -21.60 25.00 -1.21
C VAL A 1130 -20.30 25.79 -1.39
N VAL A 1131 -20.37 27.12 -1.29
CA VAL A 1131 -19.19 27.99 -1.35
C VAL A 1131 -18.22 27.69 -0.21
N GLY A 1132 -18.73 27.51 1.01
CA GLY A 1132 -17.92 27.11 2.18
C GLY A 1132 -17.21 25.77 1.96
N ASN A 1133 -17.94 24.76 1.48
CA ASN A 1133 -17.36 23.44 1.15
C ASN A 1133 -16.31 23.53 0.05
N TYR A 1134 -16.50 24.37 -0.97
CA TYR A 1134 -15.50 24.59 -2.02
C TYR A 1134 -14.17 25.10 -1.44
N PHE A 1135 -14.20 26.08 -0.54
CA PHE A 1135 -12.98 26.60 0.09
C PHE A 1135 -12.32 25.57 1.02
N ILE A 1136 -13.10 24.76 1.72
CA ILE A 1136 -12.60 23.69 2.60
C ILE A 1136 -11.95 22.57 1.77
N LEU A 1137 -12.56 22.18 0.66
CA LEU A 1137 -12.09 21.07 -0.18
C LEU A 1137 -10.94 21.46 -1.12
N ARG A 1138 -10.81 22.74 -1.51
CA ARG A 1138 -9.75 23.22 -2.43
C ARG A 1138 -8.31 22.76 -2.12
N PRO A 1139 -7.83 22.70 -0.87
CA PRO A 1139 -6.48 22.21 -0.55
C PRO A 1139 -6.29 20.68 -0.63
N PHE A 1140 -7.36 19.88 -0.70
CA PHE A 1140 -7.27 18.41 -0.66
C PHE A 1140 -6.93 17.72 -2.01
N PRO A 1141 -7.46 18.15 -3.18
CA PRO A 1141 -7.15 17.54 -4.47
C PRO A 1141 -5.68 17.61 -4.87
N THR A 1142 -5.00 18.72 -4.55
CA THR A 1142 -3.57 18.91 -4.82
C THR A 1142 -2.70 17.92 -4.02
N LEU A 1143 -3.18 17.51 -2.84
CA LEU A 1143 -2.55 16.54 -1.97
C LEU A 1143 -2.84 15.09 -2.37
N ASN A 1144 -4.06 14.77 -2.82
CA ASN A 1144 -4.39 13.42 -3.32
C ASN A 1144 -3.61 13.07 -4.61
N ILE A 1145 -3.38 14.05 -5.49
CA ILE A 1145 -2.52 13.87 -6.67
C ILE A 1145 -1.08 13.56 -6.23
N PHE A 1146 -0.60 14.23 -5.18
CA PHE A 1146 0.73 13.97 -4.61
C PHE A 1146 0.86 12.59 -3.96
N ILE A 1147 -0.07 12.19 -3.09
CA ILE A 1147 -0.05 10.89 -2.38
C ILE A 1147 -0.18 9.73 -3.37
N SER A 1148 -1.06 9.85 -4.38
CA SER A 1148 -1.22 8.84 -5.43
C SER A 1148 0.04 8.71 -6.29
N ALA A 1149 0.69 9.83 -6.64
CA ALA A 1149 1.91 9.82 -7.43
C ALA A 1149 3.13 9.31 -6.65
N TYR A 1150 3.22 9.60 -5.34
CA TYR A 1150 4.30 9.11 -4.48
C TYR A 1150 4.16 7.60 -4.19
N CYS A 1151 2.96 7.11 -3.88
CA CYS A 1151 2.69 5.68 -3.76
C CYS A 1151 3.00 4.92 -5.07
N ALA A 1152 2.74 5.54 -6.23
CA ALA A 1152 3.10 4.94 -7.51
C ALA A 1152 4.62 4.87 -7.73
N CYS A 1153 5.41 5.84 -7.24
CA CYS A 1153 6.87 5.85 -7.32
C CYS A 1153 7.56 4.85 -6.38
N GLU A 1154 7.06 4.65 -5.15
CA GLU A 1154 7.66 3.64 -4.26
C GLU A 1154 7.45 2.20 -4.75
N TYR A 1155 6.35 1.92 -5.48
CA TYR A 1155 6.18 0.64 -6.19
C TYR A 1155 7.18 0.44 -7.35
N PHE A 1156 7.91 1.48 -7.76
CA PHE A 1156 8.89 1.45 -8.85
C PHE A 1156 10.34 1.44 -8.37
N VAL A 1157 10.59 1.78 -7.11
CA VAL A 1157 11.94 1.82 -6.51
C VAL A 1157 12.22 0.58 -5.63
N SER A 1158 11.21 -0.25 -5.33
CA SER A 1158 11.38 -1.55 -4.64
C SER A 1158 11.69 -2.70 -5.58
#